data_AF-A0A5S4FWE5-F1
#
_entry.id   AF-A0A5S4FWE5-F1
#
_cell.length_a   1.000
_cell.length_b   1.000
_cell.length_c   1.000
_cell.angle_alpha   90.00
_cell.angle_beta   90.00
_cell.angle_gamma   90.00
#
_symmetry.space_group_name_H-M   'P 1'
#
loop_
_entity.id
_entity.type
_entity.pdbx_description
1 polymer ?
#
loop_
_entity_poly.entity_id
_entity_poly.type
_entity_poly.pdbx_seq_one_letter_code
_entity_poly.pdbx_strand_id
1 'polypeptide(L)'
;MRHRVLPLLCVTLLLAPFGPFVPAAMAGANAAQLWVESSEKTVYRTTTVPQSPSTSITFTAARGEYESAQIAVRAKERLRIERVRFGDLTAGGKRRIAGANLSYRFVAYKDDSKVAANPFFPDREGNLLYPESVMPDPLSNDKATWVEAGQTQPVFVTGFVPRGTAPGTYRGTATVETSRGDYSVPIRFRVHNVEIPTIDKSPFTNYHWTMTNGFTWDGFSWNGEAGQAYDVGKYYYGVETYSDAWFGLMDEFARKLAEYRTNMVWLRTDLFLQSTGTELSDFVQGIPSDIDWTNFDRYVEAFKRHGITNFANQHLIHALNKMPDNEKPNDGWNTKLPDSLPVTDAFLTNYLTALHEHLKSKGWTNGLTWYQHIRDEPGTADVRNLWTYVARKIQQINSQIGADFRTMDADPDGILLDDRTKPYVDTWVPLTPAFERKKAGYKAQQAAGQELWVYTCEVNTPPWLNRFWTQPTMTGRMLFWDLEREGVQGHLHWAWNAWYVGPWKGDSYIVYPDRANLTVKSSLRLEAHRDGLEDYELLNILKKRDPALAEQIVDSAISPEDPRRYTLDPAYLDTLHGYLVRAAAGETVGAIPQPTSPYEGQDIPRTFLLDNTDDTITYSAGWAPRQRQSAYLGSVHISTATGNKATYEFDGTGIDAFFEKNATTGKVSVSVDGGPATVIDLYEAVQYDRFTAYRKTGLTPGKHRIEITNLENKEVRFDGFRVHLAPGQQHFDATLKDLKLTNVAEFTFEGHRGDHALLVDQGTSSVSLTPTLADAGGTITVDGGAVANGATVDVNVADGKNKIEIRTLAGDGQTAKVYELTLVKGAVNTADANIARSHSAVSASAARDGDGGVQYGPQKMVDGEYGTMFAAKQGYTDTNPFPHEIVLDWNEPKAFNTLVVATRGGIPQGLTDVDVEVSANGTDWTTAAQGVAFRWTHDDDDGIMEYSVADLPDLQGVRKLRLKINDANYTRWSMYAVYELELYNLPALRSATSSQTR
;
A
#
# COMPACT_ATOMS: atom_id res chain seq x y z
N MET A 1 -9.59 34.68 84.23
CA MET A 1 -11.07 34.51 84.34
C MET A 1 -11.64 34.72 82.94
N ARG A 2 -12.32 33.81 82.24
CA ARG A 2 -13.13 32.62 82.57
C ARG A 2 -12.98 31.56 81.47
N HIS A 3 -13.16 30.30 81.88
CA HIS A 3 -13.21 29.06 81.09
C HIS A 3 -14.30 29.03 79.99
N ARG A 4 -14.04 28.28 78.89
CA ARG A 4 -14.97 27.49 78.06
C ARG A 4 -14.13 26.42 77.33
N VAL A 5 -14.16 25.11 77.63
CA VAL A 5 -15.16 24.05 77.38
C VAL A 5 -15.63 23.96 75.92
N LEU A 6 -15.24 22.89 75.22
CA LEU A 6 -16.08 22.15 74.26
C LEU A 6 -15.57 20.69 74.08
N PRO A 7 -16.44 19.65 74.12
CA PRO A 7 -16.06 18.23 74.02
C PRO A 7 -16.32 17.59 72.64
N LEU A 8 -15.66 16.45 72.45
CA LEU A 8 -15.85 15.33 71.49
C LEU A 8 -17.18 15.29 70.70
N LEU A 9 -17.09 15.09 69.38
CA LEU A 9 -18.13 14.42 68.59
C LEU A 9 -17.50 13.45 67.57
N CYS A 10 -17.99 12.20 67.60
CA CYS A 10 -17.56 11.07 66.78
C CYS A 10 -17.75 11.31 65.27
N VAL A 11 -16.75 10.94 64.47
CA VAL A 11 -16.90 10.68 63.04
C VAL A 11 -16.61 9.21 62.77
N THR A 12 -17.67 8.47 62.46
CA THR A 12 -17.63 7.10 61.95
C THR A 12 -17.03 7.09 60.54
N LEU A 13 -15.86 6.46 60.39
CA LEU A 13 -15.31 6.06 59.09
C LEU A 13 -16.10 4.85 58.55
N LEU A 14 -16.88 5.08 57.49
CA LEU A 14 -17.40 4.02 56.63
C LEU A 14 -16.28 3.60 55.66
N LEU A 15 -15.56 2.54 56.02
CA LEU A 15 -14.67 1.78 55.14
C LEU A 15 -15.52 1.00 54.14
N ALA A 16 -15.52 1.43 52.87
CA ALA A 16 -15.89 0.56 51.75
C ALA A 16 -14.65 -0.29 51.37
N PRO A 17 -14.81 -1.57 51.00
CA PRO A 17 -13.67 -2.42 50.72
C PRO A 17 -13.07 -2.02 49.36
N PHE A 18 -11.95 -1.32 49.38
CA PHE A 18 -11.04 -1.30 48.25
C PHE A 18 -10.55 -2.73 48.04
N GLY A 19 -10.99 -3.38 46.97
CA GLY A 19 -10.32 -4.58 46.46
C GLY A 19 -8.85 -4.24 46.18
N PRO A 20 -7.93 -5.21 46.33
CA PRO A 20 -6.51 -4.93 46.25
C PRO A 20 -6.18 -4.36 44.87
N PHE A 21 -5.63 -3.14 44.87
CA PHE A 21 -4.82 -2.64 43.76
C PHE A 21 -3.66 -3.62 43.62
N VAL A 22 -3.75 -4.54 42.67
CA VAL A 22 -2.59 -5.31 42.23
C VAL A 22 -1.74 -4.32 41.43
N PRO A 23 -0.49 -4.04 41.84
CA PRO A 23 0.43 -3.30 41.00
C PRO A 23 0.59 -4.09 39.70
N ALA A 24 0.80 -3.40 38.57
CA ALA A 24 1.27 -4.05 37.34
C ALA A 24 2.59 -4.77 37.65
N ALA A 25 2.50 -6.03 38.07
CA ALA A 25 3.63 -6.82 38.48
C ALA A 25 4.22 -7.44 37.22
N MET A 26 5.42 -6.98 36.85
CA MET A 26 6.36 -7.87 36.19
C MET A 26 6.55 -9.09 37.09
N ALA A 27 5.99 -10.24 36.71
CA ALA A 27 6.24 -11.51 37.39
C ALA A 27 5.97 -12.70 36.46
N GLY A 28 7.07 -13.30 35.99
CA GLY A 28 7.10 -14.56 35.24
C GLY A 28 7.90 -14.43 33.94
N ALA A 29 8.93 -15.24 33.75
CA ALA A 29 9.68 -15.33 32.48
C ALA A 29 8.80 -15.70 31.27
N ASN A 30 7.55 -16.14 31.52
CA ASN A 30 6.56 -16.62 30.55
C ASN A 30 5.29 -15.74 30.43
N ALA A 31 5.27 -14.54 31.03
CA ALA A 31 4.13 -13.63 30.95
C ALA A 31 4.11 -12.81 29.65
N ALA A 32 2.91 -12.48 29.16
CA ALA A 32 2.73 -11.60 28.00
C ALA A 32 3.00 -10.14 28.39
N GLN A 33 3.56 -9.37 27.46
CA GLN A 33 3.70 -7.92 27.54
C GLN A 33 2.50 -7.28 26.85
N LEU A 34 1.86 -6.32 27.52
CA LEU A 34 0.74 -5.56 26.98
C LEU A 34 1.02 -4.06 27.08
N TRP A 35 0.70 -3.34 26.02
CA TRP A 35 0.68 -1.88 26.01
C TRP A 35 -0.45 -1.37 25.10
N VAL A 36 -0.78 -0.10 25.26
CA VAL A 36 -1.81 0.59 24.48
C VAL A 36 -1.14 1.50 23.46
N GLU A 37 -1.62 1.45 22.22
CA GLU A 37 -1.22 2.32 21.12
C GLU A 37 -2.46 3.05 20.55
N SER A 38 -2.23 4.18 19.89
CA SER A 38 -3.26 4.89 19.13
C SER A 38 -3.84 3.98 18.02
N SER A 39 -5.12 4.15 17.67
CA SER A 39 -5.72 3.51 16.49
C SER A 39 -5.05 3.95 15.19
N GLU A 40 -4.48 5.15 15.17
CA GLU A 40 -3.83 5.77 14.00
C GLU A 40 -2.40 5.28 13.74
N LYS A 41 -1.86 4.47 14.65
CA LYS A 41 -0.52 3.92 14.54
C LYS A 41 -0.57 2.46 14.12
N THR A 42 0.05 2.15 12.99
CA THR A 42 0.19 0.79 12.52
C THR A 42 1.06 -0.06 13.47
N VAL A 43 0.51 -1.16 13.98
CA VAL A 43 1.24 -2.12 14.85
C VAL A 43 1.57 -3.38 14.07
N TYR A 44 2.83 -3.51 13.68
CA TYR A 44 3.36 -4.67 12.94
C TYR A 44 3.64 -5.84 13.88
N ARG A 45 3.76 -7.06 13.33
CA ARG A 45 4.17 -8.26 14.10
C ARG A 45 5.51 -8.05 14.80
N THR A 46 6.34 -7.21 14.21
CA THR A 46 7.69 -6.84 14.64
C THR A 46 7.70 -5.72 15.69
N THR A 47 6.57 -5.03 15.93
CA THR A 47 6.53 -3.91 16.89
C THR A 47 6.85 -4.40 18.29
N THR A 48 7.86 -3.82 18.93
CA THR A 48 8.24 -4.13 20.32
C THR A 48 7.62 -3.13 21.29
N VAL A 49 7.69 -3.46 22.59
CA VAL A 49 7.20 -2.58 23.64
C VAL A 49 7.99 -1.26 23.59
N PRO A 50 7.32 -0.09 23.47
CA PRO A 50 8.00 1.19 23.43
C PRO A 50 8.67 1.50 24.78
N GLN A 51 9.65 2.42 24.78
CA GLN A 51 10.39 2.80 26.00
C GLN A 51 9.46 3.33 27.11
N SER A 52 8.36 3.98 26.75
CA SER A 52 7.34 4.49 27.67
C SER A 52 5.95 3.98 27.27
N PRO A 53 5.59 2.74 27.64
CA PRO A 53 4.34 2.13 27.21
C PRO A 53 3.14 2.72 27.95
N SER A 54 2.11 3.12 27.20
CA SER A 54 0.79 3.38 27.78
C SER A 54 0.16 2.07 28.24
N THR A 55 -0.52 2.09 29.37
CA THR A 55 -1.16 0.90 29.99
C THR A 55 -2.66 1.06 30.18
N SER A 56 -3.25 2.13 29.65
CA SER A 56 -4.68 2.43 29.76
C SER A 56 -5.20 3.10 28.50
N ILE A 57 -6.45 2.78 28.15
CA ILE A 57 -7.18 3.42 27.06
C ILE A 57 -7.85 4.69 27.60
N THR A 58 -7.69 5.81 26.89
CA THR A 58 -8.44 7.04 27.16
C THR A 58 -9.10 7.52 25.87
N PHE A 59 -10.42 7.56 25.87
CA PHE A 59 -11.25 8.13 24.80
C PHE A 59 -11.80 9.49 25.23
N THR A 60 -11.86 10.41 24.29
CA THR A 60 -12.56 11.70 24.41
C THR A 60 -13.54 11.75 23.27
N ALA A 61 -14.83 12.00 23.52
CA ALA A 61 -15.82 11.95 22.46
C ALA A 61 -17.06 12.82 22.72
N ALA A 62 -17.72 13.16 21.64
CA ALA A 62 -19.10 13.56 21.53
C ALA A 62 -20.07 12.39 21.79
N ARG A 63 -21.37 12.72 21.89
CA ARG A 63 -22.44 11.73 21.80
C ARG A 63 -22.66 11.33 20.35
N GLY A 64 -22.89 10.05 20.11
CA GLY A 64 -23.10 9.48 18.79
C GLY A 64 -21.82 9.13 18.03
N GLU A 65 -20.66 9.32 18.64
CA GLU A 65 -19.31 9.11 18.07
C GLU A 65 -18.70 7.77 18.51
N TYR A 66 -17.79 7.25 17.69
CA TYR A 66 -16.95 6.09 17.97
C TYR A 66 -15.51 6.52 18.23
N GLU A 67 -14.85 5.89 19.19
CA GLU A 67 -13.43 6.11 19.49
C GLU A 67 -12.69 4.78 19.54
N SER A 68 -11.45 4.76 19.05
CA SER A 68 -10.68 3.52 18.90
C SER A 68 -9.27 3.58 19.49
N ALA A 69 -8.76 2.43 19.91
CA ALA A 69 -7.38 2.25 20.38
C ALA A 69 -6.93 0.81 20.14
N GLN A 70 -5.63 0.54 20.27
CA GLN A 70 -5.08 -0.80 20.13
C GLN A 70 -4.47 -1.28 21.45
N ILE A 71 -4.82 -2.49 21.88
CA ILE A 71 -4.07 -3.22 22.91
C ILE A 71 -3.11 -4.16 22.18
N ALA A 72 -1.82 -3.86 22.20
CA ALA A 72 -0.79 -4.71 21.61
C ALA A 72 -0.37 -5.79 22.62
N VAL A 73 -0.37 -7.06 22.19
CA VAL A 73 -0.01 -8.23 23.00
C VAL A 73 1.20 -8.91 22.39
N ARG A 74 2.29 -9.06 23.15
CA ARG A 74 3.53 -9.73 22.72
C ARG A 74 3.98 -10.75 23.76
N ALA A 75 4.47 -11.92 23.33
CA ALA A 75 4.93 -12.95 24.24
C ALA A 75 6.20 -13.66 23.73
N LYS A 76 7.07 -14.10 24.64
CA LYS A 76 8.29 -14.86 24.29
C LYS A 76 7.98 -16.25 23.76
N GLU A 77 6.93 -16.87 24.27
CA GLU A 77 6.40 -18.15 23.80
C GLU A 77 5.00 -17.95 23.25
N ARG A 78 4.61 -18.84 22.33
CA ARG A 78 3.27 -18.84 21.75
C ARG A 78 2.19 -18.95 22.84
N LEU A 79 1.15 -18.13 22.74
CA LEU A 79 -0.04 -18.17 23.58
C LEU A 79 -1.30 -17.88 22.77
N ARG A 80 -2.47 -18.16 23.34
CA ARG A 80 -3.77 -17.90 22.70
C ARG A 80 -4.50 -16.80 23.47
N ILE A 81 -5.01 -15.79 22.77
CA ILE A 81 -6.03 -14.89 23.32
C ILE A 81 -7.38 -15.56 23.09
N GLU A 82 -8.09 -15.88 24.18
CA GLU A 82 -9.38 -16.57 24.10
C GLU A 82 -10.54 -15.62 23.82
N ARG A 83 -10.47 -14.39 24.36
CA ARG A 83 -11.42 -13.29 24.14
C ARG A 83 -11.00 -12.01 24.87
N VAL A 84 -11.73 -10.92 24.59
CA VAL A 84 -11.70 -9.71 25.40
C VAL A 84 -13.09 -9.44 26.00
N ARG A 85 -13.15 -9.23 27.33
CA ARG A 85 -14.37 -8.80 28.03
C ARG A 85 -14.32 -7.31 28.33
N PHE A 86 -15.45 -6.63 28.18
CA PHE A 86 -15.62 -5.25 28.62
C PHE A 86 -16.57 -5.17 29.81
N GLY A 87 -16.12 -4.55 30.89
CA GLY A 87 -17.00 -4.12 31.97
C GLY A 87 -17.80 -2.88 31.58
N ASP A 88 -18.90 -2.63 32.30
CA ASP A 88 -19.62 -1.36 32.18
C ASP A 88 -18.72 -0.18 32.54
N LEU A 89 -18.85 0.91 31.79
CA LEU A 89 -18.19 2.17 32.14
C LEU A 89 -19.13 2.99 33.01
N THR A 90 -18.68 3.39 34.20
CA THR A 90 -19.53 4.07 35.18
C THR A 90 -19.02 5.46 35.55
N ALA A 91 -19.93 6.39 35.83
CA ALA A 91 -19.63 7.75 36.29
C ALA A 91 -20.52 8.14 37.48
N GLY A 92 -19.93 8.39 38.64
CA GLY A 92 -20.66 8.81 39.85
C GLY A 92 -21.69 7.78 40.35
N GLY A 93 -21.45 6.49 40.13
CA GLY A 93 -22.24 5.36 40.67
C GLY A 93 -23.64 5.14 40.08
N LYS A 94 -24.20 6.09 39.32
CA LYS A 94 -25.55 5.97 38.72
C LYS A 94 -25.58 6.06 37.19
N ARG A 95 -24.60 6.71 36.58
CA ARG A 95 -24.51 6.85 35.12
C ARG A 95 -23.67 5.72 34.55
N ARG A 96 -24.09 5.18 33.41
CA ARG A 96 -23.52 3.98 32.79
C ARG A 96 -23.47 4.11 31.27
N ILE A 97 -22.33 3.75 30.68
CA ILE A 97 -22.23 3.29 29.30
C ILE A 97 -22.07 1.77 29.39
N ALA A 98 -23.02 1.03 28.80
CA ALA A 98 -22.99 -0.43 28.89
C ALA A 98 -21.76 -0.99 28.17
N GLY A 99 -21.15 -2.04 28.73
CA GLY A 99 -20.00 -2.72 28.11
C GLY A 99 -20.25 -3.22 26.69
N ALA A 100 -21.52 -3.44 26.32
CA ALA A 100 -21.95 -3.81 24.97
C ALA A 100 -21.77 -2.70 23.92
N ASN A 101 -21.51 -1.45 24.32
CA ASN A 101 -21.10 -0.37 23.41
C ASN A 101 -19.59 -0.39 23.13
N LEU A 102 -18.85 -1.33 23.72
CA LEU A 102 -17.46 -1.58 23.39
C LEU A 102 -17.36 -2.89 22.63
N SER A 103 -16.48 -2.92 21.64
CA SER A 103 -16.20 -4.10 20.83
C SER A 103 -14.70 -4.24 20.61
N TYR A 104 -14.29 -5.43 20.18
CA TYR A 104 -12.92 -5.69 19.76
C TYR A 104 -12.89 -6.50 18.48
N ARG A 105 -11.81 -6.31 17.72
CA ARG A 105 -11.41 -7.11 16.57
C ARG A 105 -9.91 -7.34 16.63
N PHE A 106 -9.43 -8.46 16.09
CA PHE A 106 -7.99 -8.67 15.96
C PHE A 106 -7.51 -8.06 14.65
N VAL A 107 -6.42 -7.30 14.71
CA VAL A 107 -5.75 -6.83 13.49
C VAL A 107 -5.11 -8.05 12.84
N ALA A 108 -5.63 -8.43 11.68
CA ALA A 108 -5.09 -9.49 10.85
C ALA A 108 -3.99 -8.92 9.95
N TYR A 109 -3.10 -9.80 9.53
CA TYR A 109 -1.96 -9.48 8.69
C TYR A 109 -2.17 -10.10 7.31
N LYS A 110 -2.07 -9.30 6.25
CA LYS A 110 -2.15 -9.78 4.88
C LYS A 110 -0.76 -10.08 4.33
N ASP A 111 -0.54 -11.34 4.05
CA ASP A 111 0.71 -11.89 3.50
C ASP A 111 0.61 -11.90 1.98
N ASP A 112 0.80 -10.73 1.37
CA ASP A 112 0.92 -10.60 -0.07
C ASP A 112 2.42 -10.48 -0.38
N SER A 113 3.02 -11.52 -0.98
CA SER A 113 4.47 -11.62 -1.31
C SER A 113 4.97 -10.53 -2.27
N LYS A 114 4.05 -9.69 -2.76
CA LYS A 114 4.30 -8.58 -3.66
C LYS A 114 3.51 -7.39 -3.14
N VAL A 115 4.06 -6.67 -2.17
CA VAL A 115 3.74 -5.24 -1.99
C VAL A 115 4.40 -4.45 -3.14
N ALA A 116 4.30 -4.92 -4.40
CA ALA A 116 4.89 -4.32 -5.59
C ALA A 116 3.96 -3.29 -6.25
N ALA A 117 4.54 -2.31 -6.94
CA ALA A 117 3.76 -1.22 -7.52
C ALA A 117 2.65 -1.68 -8.48
N ASN A 118 1.58 -0.88 -8.58
CA ASN A 118 0.47 -1.07 -9.49
C ASN A 118 1.02 -1.43 -10.88
N PRO A 119 0.75 -2.64 -11.41
CA PRO A 119 1.37 -3.14 -12.63
C PRO A 119 0.94 -2.36 -13.89
N PHE A 120 -0.12 -1.55 -13.82
CA PHE A 120 -0.60 -0.73 -14.93
C PHE A 120 0.00 0.68 -14.94
N PHE A 121 0.39 1.22 -13.78
CA PHE A 121 0.93 2.58 -13.64
C PHE A 121 2.02 2.68 -12.56
N PRO A 122 3.14 1.95 -12.70
CA PRO A 122 4.19 1.87 -11.67
C PRO A 122 4.79 3.25 -11.31
N ASP A 123 4.83 4.18 -12.27
CA ASP A 123 5.38 5.54 -12.12
C ASP A 123 4.55 6.43 -11.21
N ARG A 124 3.32 6.03 -10.90
CA ARG A 124 2.37 6.88 -10.20
C ARG A 124 2.46 6.70 -8.69
N GLU A 125 3.08 5.64 -8.17
CA GLU A 125 2.95 5.24 -6.75
C GLU A 125 3.61 6.12 -5.69
N GLY A 126 4.48 7.05 -6.07
CA GLY A 126 5.23 7.85 -5.08
C GLY A 126 6.12 6.98 -4.17
N ASN A 127 7.01 7.63 -3.41
CA ASN A 127 7.94 6.91 -2.55
C ASN A 127 7.20 6.18 -1.43
N LEU A 128 7.43 4.87 -1.27
CA LEU A 128 6.91 4.08 -0.15
C LEU A 128 7.22 4.77 1.19
N LEU A 129 6.18 5.20 1.93
CA LEU A 129 6.38 5.77 3.26
C LEU A 129 6.73 4.69 4.31
N TYR A 130 6.41 3.41 4.05
CA TYR A 130 6.68 2.26 4.93
C TYR A 130 7.19 1.01 4.19
N PRO A 131 7.85 0.06 4.88
CA PRO A 131 8.42 -1.15 4.27
C PRO A 131 7.43 -2.15 3.71
N GLU A 132 7.90 -2.87 2.68
CA GLU A 132 7.34 -4.16 2.32
C GLU A 132 7.44 -5.06 3.54
N SER A 133 6.29 -5.33 4.13
CA SER A 133 6.12 -6.23 5.26
C SER A 133 4.69 -6.74 5.22
N VAL A 134 4.43 -7.87 5.87
CA VAL A 134 3.06 -8.40 6.01
C VAL A 134 2.17 -7.32 6.62
N MET A 135 1.21 -6.82 5.83
CA MET A 135 0.52 -5.57 6.14
C MET A 135 -0.61 -5.80 7.15
N PRO A 136 -0.58 -5.19 8.35
CA PRO A 136 -1.75 -5.14 9.23
C PRO A 136 -2.81 -4.22 8.62
N ASP A 137 -3.99 -4.76 8.28
CA ASP A 137 -5.11 -3.93 7.82
C ASP A 137 -6.48 -4.55 8.11
N PRO A 138 -6.79 -5.80 7.71
CA PRO A 138 -8.11 -6.36 8.01
C PRO A 138 -8.36 -6.49 9.51
N LEU A 139 -9.56 -6.14 9.95
CA LEU A 139 -10.00 -6.35 11.32
C LEU A 139 -10.87 -7.60 11.41
N SER A 140 -10.29 -8.70 11.90
CA SER A 140 -10.96 -10.00 11.98
C SER A 140 -12.20 -9.96 12.89
N ASN A 141 -13.26 -10.64 12.45
CA ASN A 141 -14.47 -10.86 13.24
C ASN A 141 -14.33 -12.04 14.23
N ASP A 142 -13.21 -12.78 14.17
CA ASP A 142 -12.90 -13.88 15.09
C ASP A 142 -12.86 -13.41 16.55
N LYS A 143 -13.28 -14.29 17.47
CA LYS A 143 -13.32 -13.98 18.91
C LYS A 143 -12.06 -14.39 19.67
N ALA A 144 -11.25 -15.25 19.09
CA ALA A 144 -9.97 -15.72 19.64
C ALA A 144 -8.88 -15.70 18.56
N THR A 145 -7.61 -15.55 18.95
CA THR A 145 -6.47 -15.65 18.03
C THR A 145 -5.21 -16.13 18.75
N TRP A 146 -4.19 -16.53 17.99
CA TRP A 146 -2.86 -16.85 18.51
C TRP A 146 -1.96 -15.61 18.52
N VAL A 147 -1.13 -15.52 19.55
CA VAL A 147 0.04 -14.64 19.59
C VAL A 147 1.26 -15.53 19.42
N GLU A 148 1.92 -15.41 18.28
CA GLU A 148 3.12 -16.21 17.97
C GLU A 148 4.32 -15.75 18.80
N ALA A 149 5.25 -16.68 19.06
CA ALA A 149 6.44 -16.41 19.85
C ALA A 149 7.27 -15.27 19.24
N GLY A 150 7.57 -14.23 20.03
CA GLY A 150 8.33 -13.07 19.57
C GLY A 150 7.57 -12.17 18.58
N GLN A 151 6.27 -12.35 18.41
CA GLN A 151 5.43 -11.49 17.57
C GLN A 151 4.40 -10.72 18.39
N THR A 152 3.97 -9.59 17.84
CA THR A 152 2.94 -8.73 18.41
C THR A 152 1.62 -8.94 17.70
N GLN A 153 0.55 -9.16 18.47
CA GLN A 153 -0.82 -9.26 17.99
C GLN A 153 -1.62 -8.07 18.55
N PRO A 154 -2.06 -7.14 17.69
CA PRO A 154 -2.90 -6.04 18.11
C PRO A 154 -4.35 -6.50 18.28
N VAL A 155 -4.98 -6.02 19.35
CA VAL A 155 -6.42 -6.08 19.58
C VAL A 155 -6.98 -4.67 19.40
N PHE A 156 -7.69 -4.44 18.30
CA PHE A 156 -8.34 -3.17 18.01
C PHE A 156 -9.61 -3.06 18.83
N VAL A 157 -9.70 -2.05 19.70
CA VAL A 157 -10.82 -1.79 20.60
C VAL A 157 -11.56 -0.55 20.11
N THR A 158 -12.87 -0.67 19.92
CA THR A 158 -13.74 0.44 19.50
C THR A 158 -14.83 0.64 20.54
N GLY A 159 -15.01 1.87 21.00
CA GLY A 159 -16.06 2.27 21.94
C GLY A 159 -17.02 3.28 21.33
N PHE A 160 -18.31 3.02 21.42
CA PHE A 160 -19.37 3.92 20.96
C PHE A 160 -19.99 4.69 22.14
N VAL A 161 -20.27 5.97 21.95
CA VAL A 161 -21.03 6.78 22.91
C VAL A 161 -22.48 6.90 22.45
N PRO A 162 -23.46 6.25 23.11
CA PRO A 162 -24.86 6.40 22.73
C PRO A 162 -25.34 7.85 22.79
N ARG A 163 -26.23 8.21 21.85
CA ARG A 163 -26.93 9.49 21.86
C ARG A 163 -27.65 9.73 23.19
N GLY A 164 -27.70 10.98 23.63
CA GLY A 164 -28.26 11.34 24.94
C GLY A 164 -27.42 10.94 26.17
N THR A 165 -26.25 10.30 26.02
CA THR A 165 -25.37 9.99 27.16
C THR A 165 -24.98 11.26 27.92
N ALA A 166 -25.17 11.28 29.23
CA ALA A 166 -24.83 12.44 30.04
C ALA A 166 -23.32 12.74 30.00
N PRO A 167 -22.88 14.00 29.81
CA PRO A 167 -21.46 14.35 29.84
C PRO A 167 -20.77 13.97 31.15
N GLY A 168 -19.50 13.59 31.06
CA GLY A 168 -18.68 13.22 32.21
C GLY A 168 -17.62 12.16 31.88
N THR A 169 -16.83 11.81 32.91
CA THR A 169 -15.80 10.77 32.78
C THR A 169 -16.32 9.44 33.31
N TYR A 170 -16.43 8.47 32.42
CA TYR A 170 -16.78 7.09 32.70
C TYR A 170 -15.52 6.23 32.81
N ARG A 171 -15.54 5.24 33.71
CA ARG A 171 -14.40 4.35 33.96
C ARG A 171 -14.85 2.90 33.95
N GLY A 172 -14.03 2.04 33.35
CA GLY A 172 -14.22 0.60 33.34
C GLY A 172 -12.94 -0.11 32.96
N THR A 173 -13.06 -1.34 32.46
CA THR A 173 -11.90 -2.22 32.20
C THR A 173 -12.18 -3.12 31.01
N ALA A 174 -11.18 -3.27 30.14
CA ALA A 174 -11.07 -4.40 29.22
C ALA A 174 -10.25 -5.51 29.88
N THR A 175 -10.71 -6.74 29.82
CA THR A 175 -9.97 -7.92 30.28
C THR A 175 -9.60 -8.78 29.08
N VAL A 176 -8.31 -8.85 28.76
CA VAL A 176 -7.74 -9.73 27.73
C VAL A 176 -7.47 -11.08 28.37
N GLU A 177 -8.25 -12.08 27.99
CA GLU A 177 -8.10 -13.44 28.52
C GLU A 177 -7.21 -14.25 27.63
N THR A 178 -6.22 -14.92 28.22
CA THR A 178 -5.29 -15.75 27.47
C THR A 178 -5.18 -17.14 28.08
N SER A 179 -4.68 -18.08 27.28
CA SER A 179 -4.34 -19.43 27.76
C SER A 179 -3.25 -19.44 28.85
N ARG A 180 -2.63 -18.29 29.14
CA ARG A 180 -1.58 -18.12 30.16
C ARG A 180 -1.96 -17.10 31.25
N GLY A 181 -3.23 -16.71 31.34
CA GLY A 181 -3.75 -15.78 32.36
C GLY A 181 -4.45 -14.54 31.79
N ASP A 182 -5.15 -13.83 32.66
CA ASP A 182 -5.97 -12.68 32.29
C ASP A 182 -5.24 -11.36 32.58
N TYR A 183 -5.35 -10.40 31.65
CA TYR A 183 -4.74 -9.08 31.76
C TYR A 183 -5.81 -8.00 31.75
N SER A 184 -5.74 -7.06 32.68
CA SER A 184 -6.72 -5.97 32.79
C SER A 184 -6.14 -4.66 32.27
N VAL A 185 -6.85 -4.01 31.33
CA VAL A 185 -6.52 -2.71 30.75
C VAL A 185 -7.60 -1.70 31.15
N PRO A 186 -7.28 -0.71 32.00
CA PRO A 186 -8.23 0.33 32.38
C PRO A 186 -8.71 1.15 31.18
N ILE A 187 -10.01 1.47 31.16
CA ILE A 187 -10.63 2.34 30.15
C ILE A 187 -11.16 3.60 30.84
N ARG A 188 -10.87 4.76 30.25
CA ARG A 188 -11.46 6.04 30.59
C ARG A 188 -12.15 6.63 29.38
N PHE A 189 -13.43 6.97 29.50
CA PHE A 189 -14.21 7.60 28.44
C PHE A 189 -14.66 8.98 28.90
N ARG A 190 -14.23 10.05 28.22
CA ARG A 190 -14.61 11.44 28.52
C ARG A 190 -15.67 11.86 27.51
N VAL A 191 -16.93 11.94 27.95
CA VAL A 191 -18.05 12.38 27.13
C VAL A 191 -18.28 13.87 27.33
N HIS A 192 -18.21 14.65 26.25
CA HIS A 192 -18.44 16.09 26.26
C HIS A 192 -19.85 16.46 25.77
N ASN A 193 -20.29 17.69 26.03
CA ASN A 193 -21.67 18.13 25.76
C ASN A 193 -21.89 18.56 24.30
N VAL A 194 -21.51 17.70 23.36
CA VAL A 194 -21.75 17.86 21.92
C VAL A 194 -22.30 16.53 21.37
N GLU A 195 -23.14 16.59 20.35
CA GLU A 195 -23.71 15.41 19.69
C GLU A 195 -23.60 15.58 18.17
N ILE A 196 -22.96 14.63 17.49
CA ILE A 196 -22.83 14.62 16.03
C ILE A 196 -24.15 14.16 15.38
N PRO A 197 -24.52 14.61 14.16
CA PRO A 197 -25.76 14.20 13.51
C PRO A 197 -25.75 12.73 13.07
N THR A 198 -26.95 12.18 12.86
CA THR A 198 -27.15 10.90 12.18
C THR A 198 -26.83 11.04 10.70
N ILE A 199 -26.53 9.94 10.00
CA ILE A 199 -26.03 10.00 8.61
C ILE A 199 -27.05 10.60 7.62
N ASP A 200 -28.36 10.46 7.88
CA ASP A 200 -29.46 11.06 7.13
C ASP A 200 -29.56 12.59 7.31
N LYS A 201 -28.82 13.12 8.28
CA LYS A 201 -28.72 14.55 8.61
C LYS A 201 -27.30 15.08 8.44
N SER A 202 -26.40 14.27 7.90
CA SER A 202 -25.04 14.68 7.56
C SER A 202 -25.11 15.76 6.48
N PRO A 203 -24.38 16.89 6.63
CA PRO A 203 -24.21 17.86 5.56
C PRO A 203 -23.22 17.37 4.47
N PHE A 204 -22.59 16.21 4.67
CA PHE A 204 -21.58 15.64 3.80
C PHE A 204 -22.02 14.31 3.21
N THR A 205 -21.81 14.15 1.90
CA THR A 205 -22.04 12.87 1.20
C THR A 205 -20.73 12.13 1.04
N ASN A 206 -20.57 10.99 1.71
CA ASN A 206 -19.44 10.09 1.52
C ASN A 206 -19.86 8.90 0.67
N TYR A 207 -19.23 8.77 -0.51
CA TYR A 207 -19.63 7.85 -1.54
C TYR A 207 -18.47 6.92 -1.93
N HIS A 208 -18.55 5.67 -1.51
CA HIS A 208 -17.64 4.63 -1.98
C HIS A 208 -18.45 3.67 -2.85
N TRP A 209 -18.05 3.43 -4.11
CA TRP A 209 -18.85 2.56 -4.98
C TRP A 209 -18.94 1.15 -4.42
N THR A 210 -20.18 0.71 -4.23
CA THR A 210 -20.51 -0.61 -3.70
C THR A 210 -20.81 -1.53 -4.87
N MET A 211 -19.94 -2.51 -5.15
CA MET A 211 -20.07 -3.44 -6.26
C MET A 211 -21.03 -4.59 -5.91
N THR A 212 -22.20 -4.27 -5.39
CA THR A 212 -23.13 -5.21 -4.73
C THR A 212 -23.90 -6.09 -5.69
N ASN A 213 -24.43 -5.51 -6.76
CA ASN A 213 -25.24 -6.21 -7.76
C ASN A 213 -24.59 -6.25 -9.16
N GLY A 214 -23.27 -6.07 -9.23
CA GLY A 214 -22.48 -6.13 -10.47
C GLY A 214 -21.29 -5.18 -10.46
N PHE A 215 -20.41 -5.28 -11.46
CA PHE A 215 -19.36 -4.29 -11.74
C PHE A 215 -19.45 -3.75 -13.17
N THR A 216 -18.78 -2.62 -13.44
CA THR A 216 -18.64 -2.00 -14.75
C THR A 216 -17.20 -1.57 -15.04
N TRP A 217 -16.43 -2.34 -15.84
CA TRP A 217 -15.51 -1.73 -16.82
C TRP A 217 -15.87 -2.17 -18.25
N ASP A 218 -16.32 -3.42 -18.49
CA ASP A 218 -16.83 -3.90 -19.80
C ASP A 218 -17.88 -5.05 -19.68
N GLY A 219 -18.86 -4.91 -18.78
CA GLY A 219 -19.56 -6.08 -18.21
C GLY A 219 -21.03 -6.37 -18.57
N PHE A 220 -21.62 -5.89 -19.68
CA PHE A 220 -22.80 -6.51 -20.33
C PHE A 220 -23.07 -5.91 -21.71
N SER A 221 -23.68 -6.69 -22.62
CA SER A 221 -24.21 -6.15 -23.88
C SER A 221 -25.63 -5.60 -23.69
N TRP A 222 -25.95 -4.56 -24.45
CA TRP A 222 -27.25 -3.86 -24.53
C TRP A 222 -28.45 -4.76 -24.85
N ASN A 223 -28.22 -5.97 -25.38
CA ASN A 223 -29.23 -6.93 -25.86
C ASN A 223 -29.32 -8.20 -25.00
N GLY A 224 -28.85 -8.16 -23.76
CA GLY A 224 -28.93 -9.31 -22.86
C GLY A 224 -27.96 -10.48 -23.12
N GLU A 225 -27.05 -10.38 -24.10
CA GLU A 225 -25.97 -11.36 -24.26
C GLU A 225 -24.92 -11.20 -23.15
N ALA A 226 -24.66 -12.28 -22.41
CA ALA A 226 -23.84 -12.26 -21.20
C ALA A 226 -22.35 -12.10 -21.48
N GLY A 227 -21.80 -10.95 -21.07
CA GLY A 227 -20.41 -10.87 -20.59
C GLY A 227 -20.34 -11.39 -19.15
N GLN A 228 -19.15 -11.69 -18.63
CA GLN A 228 -19.01 -12.11 -17.23
C GLN A 228 -19.29 -10.91 -16.31
N ALA A 229 -20.53 -10.77 -15.83
CA ALA A 229 -20.85 -9.89 -14.72
C ALA A 229 -20.28 -10.46 -13.42
N TYR A 230 -19.58 -9.62 -12.67
CA TYR A 230 -19.04 -10.03 -11.38
C TYR A 230 -20.15 -10.05 -10.32
N ASP A 231 -20.41 -11.23 -9.78
CA ASP A 231 -21.43 -11.49 -8.77
C ASP A 231 -20.79 -11.65 -7.38
N VAL A 232 -20.87 -10.61 -6.55
CA VAL A 232 -20.38 -10.66 -5.16
C VAL A 232 -21.05 -11.78 -4.35
N GLY A 233 -22.37 -11.93 -4.49
CA GLY A 233 -23.13 -12.93 -3.74
C GLY A 233 -22.60 -14.32 -4.00
N LYS A 234 -22.54 -14.71 -5.27
CA LYS A 234 -22.12 -16.03 -5.71
C LYS A 234 -20.63 -16.29 -5.44
N TYR A 235 -19.76 -15.38 -5.88
CA TYR A 235 -18.32 -15.66 -5.89
C TYR A 235 -17.66 -15.49 -4.51
N TYR A 236 -18.20 -14.63 -3.64
CA TYR A 236 -17.56 -14.29 -2.36
C TYR A 236 -18.32 -14.82 -1.16
N TYR A 237 -19.62 -15.05 -1.29
CA TYR A 237 -20.46 -15.55 -0.20
C TYR A 237 -21.07 -16.93 -0.50
N GLY A 238 -21.15 -17.33 -1.77
CA GLY A 238 -21.86 -18.53 -2.19
C GLY A 238 -23.38 -18.42 -2.02
N VAL A 239 -23.93 -17.19 -2.10
CA VAL A 239 -25.37 -16.92 -2.06
C VAL A 239 -25.87 -16.59 -3.46
N GLU A 240 -27.05 -17.06 -3.81
CA GLU A 240 -27.67 -16.78 -5.10
C GLU A 240 -28.15 -15.32 -5.15
N THR A 241 -27.72 -14.56 -6.16
CA THR A 241 -28.12 -13.16 -6.33
C THR A 241 -29.63 -13.02 -6.46
N TYR A 242 -30.18 -12.01 -5.79
CA TYR A 242 -31.63 -11.75 -5.64
C TYR A 242 -32.43 -12.77 -4.81
N SER A 243 -31.80 -13.78 -4.21
CA SER A 243 -32.44 -14.61 -3.19
C SER A 243 -32.67 -13.84 -1.89
N ASP A 244 -33.52 -14.37 -1.00
CA ASP A 244 -33.72 -13.80 0.35
C ASP A 244 -32.41 -13.72 1.15
N ALA A 245 -31.52 -14.70 0.98
CA ALA A 245 -30.19 -14.69 1.61
C ALA A 245 -29.32 -13.55 1.07
N TRP A 246 -29.38 -13.26 -0.24
CA TRP A 246 -28.67 -12.13 -0.83
C TRP A 246 -29.22 -10.79 -0.34
N PHE A 247 -30.53 -10.62 -0.26
CA PHE A 247 -31.11 -9.40 0.33
C PHE A 247 -30.79 -9.24 1.83
N GLY A 248 -30.67 -10.34 2.57
CA GLY A 248 -30.16 -10.32 3.95
C GLY A 248 -28.70 -9.84 4.02
N LEU A 249 -27.84 -10.27 3.08
CA LEU A 249 -26.47 -9.78 2.95
C LEU A 249 -26.43 -8.28 2.58
N MET A 250 -27.32 -7.81 1.69
CA MET A 250 -27.40 -6.39 1.33
C MET A 250 -27.85 -5.52 2.50
N ASP A 251 -28.79 -5.99 3.34
CA ASP A 251 -29.18 -5.29 4.56
C ASP A 251 -28.01 -5.18 5.55
N GLU A 252 -27.20 -6.25 5.71
CA GLU A 252 -25.99 -6.22 6.52
C GLU A 252 -24.92 -5.28 5.95
N PHE A 253 -24.76 -5.21 4.63
CA PHE A 253 -23.88 -4.24 3.97
C PHE A 253 -24.36 -2.80 4.19
N ALA A 254 -25.66 -2.55 4.04
CA ALA A 254 -26.26 -1.25 4.33
C ALA A 254 -26.01 -0.83 5.79
N ARG A 255 -26.19 -1.75 6.74
CA ARG A 255 -25.88 -1.52 8.16
C ARG A 255 -24.41 -1.16 8.36
N LYS A 256 -23.50 -1.84 7.66
CA LYS A 256 -22.06 -1.54 7.72
C LYS A 256 -21.72 -0.19 7.11
N LEU A 257 -22.23 0.14 5.94
CA LEU A 257 -22.02 1.45 5.33
C LEU A 257 -22.50 2.58 6.25
N ALA A 258 -23.67 2.40 6.88
CA ALA A 258 -24.18 3.35 7.87
C ALA A 258 -23.30 3.46 9.13
N GLU A 259 -22.80 2.34 9.67
CA GLU A 259 -21.86 2.28 10.81
C GLU A 259 -20.58 3.09 10.53
N TYR A 260 -20.10 3.13 9.29
CA TYR A 260 -18.90 3.88 8.86
C TYR A 260 -19.22 5.17 8.09
N ARG A 261 -20.45 5.68 8.21
CA ARG A 261 -20.90 6.96 7.62
C ARG A 261 -20.73 7.06 6.09
N THR A 262 -20.69 5.94 5.37
CA THR A 262 -20.92 5.92 3.91
C THR A 262 -22.42 6.01 3.68
N ASN A 263 -22.87 7.15 3.17
CA ASN A 263 -24.30 7.51 3.09
C ASN A 263 -24.80 7.65 1.65
N MET A 264 -24.05 7.12 0.69
CA MET A 264 -24.44 6.99 -0.71
C MET A 264 -24.07 5.62 -1.27
N VAL A 265 -24.94 5.09 -2.13
CA VAL A 265 -24.81 3.75 -2.71
C VAL A 265 -24.89 3.81 -4.22
N TRP A 266 -23.95 3.14 -4.88
CA TRP A 266 -24.00 2.90 -6.32
C TRP A 266 -24.81 1.65 -6.60
N LEU A 267 -25.64 1.66 -7.64
CA LEU A 267 -26.47 0.51 -8.02
C LEU A 267 -26.62 0.35 -9.53
N ARG A 268 -26.78 -0.91 -9.95
CA ARG A 268 -27.10 -1.30 -11.33
C ARG A 268 -28.60 -1.53 -11.50
N THR A 269 -29.35 -0.47 -11.77
CA THR A 269 -30.79 -0.53 -12.10
C THR A 269 -31.04 -1.44 -13.30
N ASP A 270 -30.18 -1.39 -14.30
CA ASP A 270 -30.26 -2.25 -15.48
C ASP A 270 -30.23 -3.74 -15.15
N LEU A 271 -29.38 -4.16 -14.20
CA LEU A 271 -29.31 -5.57 -13.79
C LEU A 271 -30.50 -6.01 -12.94
N PHE A 272 -31.15 -5.09 -12.22
CA PHE A 272 -32.42 -5.40 -11.54
C PHE A 272 -33.54 -5.61 -12.55
N LEU A 273 -33.68 -4.71 -13.54
CA LEU A 273 -34.69 -4.81 -14.59
C LEU A 273 -34.47 -6.05 -15.48
N GLN A 274 -33.23 -6.33 -15.84
CA GLN A 274 -32.90 -7.50 -16.65
C GLN A 274 -33.25 -8.80 -15.93
N SER A 275 -33.05 -8.85 -14.61
CA SER A 275 -33.38 -10.03 -13.80
C SER A 275 -34.86 -10.39 -13.82
N THR A 276 -35.73 -9.43 -14.14
CA THR A 276 -37.19 -9.61 -14.25
C THR A 276 -37.69 -9.53 -15.70
N GLY A 277 -36.78 -9.48 -16.68
CA GLY A 277 -37.10 -9.59 -18.11
C GLY A 277 -37.27 -8.27 -18.87
N THR A 278 -36.86 -7.13 -18.31
CA THR A 278 -36.84 -5.83 -19.01
C THR A 278 -35.41 -5.43 -19.37
N GLU A 279 -35.13 -5.21 -20.65
CA GLU A 279 -33.81 -4.76 -21.12
C GLU A 279 -33.76 -3.24 -21.30
N LEU A 280 -32.56 -2.65 -21.21
CA LEU A 280 -32.41 -1.22 -21.51
C LEU A 280 -32.73 -0.88 -22.98
N SER A 281 -32.53 -1.84 -23.89
CA SER A 281 -32.82 -1.72 -25.32
C SER A 281 -34.31 -1.51 -25.61
N ASP A 282 -35.21 -2.05 -24.79
CA ASP A 282 -36.65 -1.92 -24.93
C ASP A 282 -37.11 -0.46 -24.86
N PHE A 283 -36.39 0.37 -24.09
CA PHE A 283 -36.68 1.78 -23.91
C PHE A 283 -36.45 2.63 -25.17
N VAL A 284 -35.84 2.08 -26.23
CA VAL A 284 -35.74 2.77 -27.53
C VAL A 284 -37.11 2.87 -28.21
N GLN A 285 -37.99 1.88 -28.01
CA GLN A 285 -39.29 1.81 -28.69
C GLN A 285 -40.43 2.45 -27.89
N GLY A 286 -40.23 2.73 -26.61
CA GLY A 286 -41.23 3.26 -25.70
C GLY A 286 -40.95 2.82 -24.26
N ILE A 287 -41.81 3.21 -23.31
CA ILE A 287 -41.76 2.66 -21.96
C ILE A 287 -42.44 1.29 -21.97
N PRO A 288 -41.76 0.19 -21.57
CA PRO A 288 -42.39 -1.13 -21.45
C PRO A 288 -43.61 -1.10 -20.52
N SER A 289 -44.66 -1.84 -20.84
CA SER A 289 -45.95 -1.80 -20.11
C SER A 289 -45.91 -2.47 -18.74
N ASP A 290 -45.05 -3.46 -18.55
CA ASP A 290 -45.06 -4.38 -17.40
C ASP A 290 -43.67 -4.47 -16.74
N ILE A 291 -43.10 -3.32 -16.37
CA ILE A 291 -41.80 -3.27 -15.69
C ILE A 291 -41.94 -3.77 -14.25
N ASP A 292 -41.19 -4.83 -13.89
CA ASP A 292 -41.13 -5.35 -12.53
C ASP A 292 -39.93 -4.77 -11.75
N TRP A 293 -40.24 -3.88 -10.81
CA TRP A 293 -39.29 -3.19 -9.95
C TRP A 293 -39.01 -3.91 -8.62
N THR A 294 -39.52 -5.13 -8.41
CA THR A 294 -39.49 -5.81 -7.10
C THR A 294 -38.08 -5.92 -6.51
N ASN A 295 -37.08 -6.31 -7.30
CA ASN A 295 -35.70 -6.43 -6.81
C ASN A 295 -35.06 -5.07 -6.52
N PHE A 296 -35.32 -4.07 -7.36
CA PHE A 296 -34.88 -2.69 -7.14
C PHE A 296 -35.48 -2.13 -5.84
N ASP A 297 -36.77 -2.35 -5.62
CA ASP A 297 -37.49 -1.88 -4.44
C ASP A 297 -36.92 -2.45 -3.15
N ARG A 298 -36.76 -3.78 -3.10
CA ARG A 298 -36.19 -4.48 -1.95
C ARG A 298 -34.78 -3.97 -1.63
N TYR A 299 -33.99 -3.68 -2.67
CA TYR A 299 -32.63 -3.14 -2.50
C TYR A 299 -32.69 -1.74 -1.89
N VAL A 300 -33.36 -0.79 -2.53
CA VAL A 300 -33.45 0.60 -2.04
C VAL A 300 -34.02 0.67 -0.62
N GLU A 301 -35.07 -0.12 -0.32
CA GLU A 301 -35.66 -0.19 1.02
C GLU A 301 -34.67 -0.70 2.07
N ALA A 302 -33.80 -1.66 1.74
CA ALA A 302 -32.78 -2.15 2.67
C ALA A 302 -31.81 -1.05 3.10
N PHE A 303 -31.31 -0.25 2.16
CA PHE A 303 -30.38 0.85 2.47
C PHE A 303 -31.07 2.00 3.20
N LYS A 304 -32.31 2.33 2.82
CA LYS A 304 -33.11 3.36 3.52
C LYS A 304 -33.37 3.03 4.98
N ARG A 305 -33.60 1.75 5.33
CA ARG A 305 -33.79 1.32 6.73
C ARG A 305 -32.63 1.73 7.64
N HIS A 306 -31.43 1.84 7.08
CA HIS A 306 -30.20 2.21 7.80
C HIS A 306 -29.85 3.70 7.66
N GLY A 307 -30.73 4.53 7.09
CA GLY A 307 -30.57 5.98 6.99
C GLY A 307 -29.83 6.47 5.74
N ILE A 308 -29.59 5.60 4.76
CA ILE A 308 -28.95 5.97 3.49
C ILE A 308 -30.00 6.60 2.58
N THR A 309 -29.77 7.86 2.20
CA THR A 309 -30.72 8.67 1.42
C THR A 309 -30.20 9.10 0.05
N ASN A 310 -28.94 8.82 -0.28
CA ASN A 310 -28.34 9.17 -1.56
C ASN A 310 -28.09 7.91 -2.39
N PHE A 311 -28.51 7.94 -3.67
CA PHE A 311 -28.36 6.81 -4.58
C PHE A 311 -27.79 7.29 -5.91
N ALA A 312 -26.77 6.59 -6.42
CA ALA A 312 -26.22 6.80 -7.75
C ALA A 312 -26.62 5.65 -8.67
N ASN A 313 -27.26 6.00 -9.78
CA ASN A 313 -27.52 5.07 -10.85
C ASN A 313 -26.25 4.80 -11.67
N GLN A 314 -26.21 3.66 -12.37
CA GLN A 314 -25.05 3.29 -13.18
C GLN A 314 -24.72 4.30 -14.29
N HIS A 315 -23.46 4.28 -14.74
CA HIS A 315 -23.02 5.06 -15.91
C HIS A 315 -23.82 4.69 -17.15
N LEU A 316 -24.34 5.71 -17.85
CA LEU A 316 -25.06 5.53 -19.12
C LEU A 316 -24.13 5.12 -20.28
N ILE A 317 -22.81 5.24 -20.15
CA ILE A 317 -21.82 4.89 -21.18
C ILE A 317 -22.05 3.51 -21.81
N HIS A 318 -22.45 2.51 -21.02
CA HIS A 318 -22.66 1.15 -21.50
C HIS A 318 -23.80 1.06 -22.51
N ALA A 319 -24.90 1.77 -22.21
CA ALA A 319 -26.04 1.92 -23.09
C ALA A 319 -25.67 2.72 -24.35
N LEU A 320 -25.06 3.88 -24.14
CA LEU A 320 -24.78 4.85 -25.20
C LEU A 320 -23.75 4.35 -26.22
N ASN A 321 -22.76 3.55 -25.80
CA ASN A 321 -21.78 2.96 -26.73
C ASN A 321 -22.40 2.00 -27.75
N LYS A 322 -23.62 1.51 -27.50
CA LYS A 322 -24.34 0.56 -28.35
C LYS A 322 -25.40 1.23 -29.24
N MET A 323 -25.53 2.55 -29.15
CA MET A 323 -26.39 3.34 -30.04
C MET A 323 -25.82 3.36 -31.48
N PRO A 324 -26.66 3.67 -32.49
CA PRO A 324 -26.24 3.71 -33.89
C PRO A 324 -25.00 4.58 -34.13
N ASP A 325 -24.10 4.13 -35.01
CA ASP A 325 -22.83 4.82 -35.26
C ASP A 325 -23.00 6.26 -35.76
N ASN A 326 -24.12 6.55 -36.44
CA ASN A 326 -24.44 7.90 -36.91
C ASN A 326 -24.89 8.87 -35.79
N GLU A 327 -25.10 8.38 -34.56
CA GLU A 327 -25.38 9.21 -33.37
C GLU A 327 -24.15 9.37 -32.46
N LYS A 328 -23.01 8.76 -32.81
CA LYS A 328 -21.76 8.89 -32.03
C LYS A 328 -21.03 10.21 -32.34
N PRO A 329 -20.17 10.70 -31.42
CA PRO A 329 -19.39 11.91 -31.64
C PRO A 329 -18.56 11.85 -32.94
N ASN A 330 -18.48 12.99 -33.62
CA ASN A 330 -17.62 13.21 -34.78
C ASN A 330 -17.01 14.61 -34.71
N ASP A 331 -16.07 14.91 -35.60
CA ASP A 331 -15.34 16.20 -35.63
C ASP A 331 -16.26 17.43 -35.60
N GLY A 332 -17.47 17.35 -36.17
CA GLY A 332 -18.44 18.44 -36.17
C GLY A 332 -18.90 18.86 -34.77
N TRP A 333 -18.97 17.92 -33.82
CA TRP A 333 -19.41 18.17 -32.44
C TRP A 333 -18.47 19.12 -31.70
N ASN A 334 -17.20 19.18 -32.09
CA ASN A 334 -16.23 20.10 -31.50
C ASN A 334 -16.62 21.57 -31.69
N THR A 335 -17.38 21.88 -32.75
CA THR A 335 -17.88 23.23 -33.05
C THR A 335 -19.32 23.44 -32.57
N LYS A 336 -20.21 22.46 -32.77
CA LYS A 336 -21.62 22.54 -32.38
C LYS A 336 -22.15 21.14 -32.03
N LEU A 337 -22.74 20.99 -30.85
CA LEU A 337 -23.46 19.78 -30.49
C LEU A 337 -24.70 19.58 -31.40
N PRO A 338 -25.08 18.33 -31.72
CA PRO A 338 -26.28 18.06 -32.49
C PRO A 338 -27.53 18.57 -31.76
N ASP A 339 -28.57 18.90 -32.53
CA ASP A 339 -29.84 19.37 -31.98
C ASP A 339 -30.72 18.20 -31.51
N SER A 340 -30.59 17.01 -32.13
CA SER A 340 -31.27 15.77 -31.73
C SER A 340 -30.48 14.52 -32.15
N LEU A 341 -30.62 13.45 -31.37
CA LEU A 341 -30.11 12.10 -31.63
C LEU A 341 -31.29 11.15 -31.40
N PRO A 342 -32.13 10.88 -32.42
CA PRO A 342 -33.45 10.28 -32.22
C PRO A 342 -33.50 9.01 -31.37
N VAL A 343 -32.54 8.09 -31.55
CA VAL A 343 -32.49 6.81 -30.83
C VAL A 343 -32.01 7.02 -29.39
N THR A 344 -30.94 7.79 -29.21
CA THR A 344 -30.42 8.17 -27.88
C THR A 344 -31.45 8.98 -27.08
N ASP A 345 -32.13 9.94 -27.73
CA ASP A 345 -33.18 10.78 -27.17
C ASP A 345 -34.36 9.93 -26.70
N ALA A 346 -34.81 8.96 -27.51
CA ALA A 346 -35.90 8.06 -27.16
C ALA A 346 -35.54 7.21 -25.93
N PHE A 347 -34.37 6.58 -25.94
CA PHE A 347 -33.88 5.79 -24.80
C PHE A 347 -33.86 6.60 -23.51
N LEU A 348 -33.14 7.73 -23.50
CA LEU A 348 -32.98 8.56 -22.30
C LEU A 348 -34.34 9.03 -21.77
N THR A 349 -35.22 9.49 -22.67
CA THR A 349 -36.54 9.99 -22.30
C THR A 349 -37.38 8.88 -21.68
N ASN A 350 -37.47 7.72 -22.32
CA ASN A 350 -38.32 6.63 -21.85
C ASN A 350 -37.79 6.01 -20.55
N TYR A 351 -36.49 5.71 -20.48
CA TYR A 351 -35.88 5.10 -19.31
C TYR A 351 -35.97 5.98 -18.07
N LEU A 352 -35.57 7.25 -18.18
CA LEU A 352 -35.59 8.18 -17.03
C LEU A 352 -37.03 8.56 -16.63
N THR A 353 -37.97 8.62 -17.57
CA THR A 353 -39.39 8.80 -17.25
C THR A 353 -39.94 7.62 -16.45
N ALA A 354 -39.66 6.39 -16.89
CA ALA A 354 -40.11 5.19 -16.19
C ALA A 354 -39.52 5.11 -14.77
N LEU A 355 -38.22 5.40 -14.63
CA LEU A 355 -37.58 5.45 -13.32
C LEU A 355 -38.21 6.53 -12.43
N HIS A 356 -38.40 7.75 -12.94
CA HIS A 356 -38.99 8.84 -12.15
C HIS A 356 -40.41 8.52 -11.68
N GLU A 357 -41.28 8.05 -12.57
CA GLU A 357 -42.66 7.71 -12.21
C GLU A 357 -42.71 6.57 -11.19
N HIS A 358 -41.80 5.60 -11.27
CA HIS A 358 -41.67 4.57 -10.25
C HIS A 358 -41.24 5.15 -8.90
N LEU A 359 -40.16 5.95 -8.85
CA LEU A 359 -39.70 6.62 -7.63
C LEU A 359 -40.79 7.48 -6.99
N LYS A 360 -41.55 8.19 -7.81
CA LYS A 360 -42.69 9.02 -7.38
C LYS A 360 -43.82 8.16 -6.82
N SER A 361 -44.14 7.03 -7.43
CA SER A 361 -45.15 6.09 -6.94
C SER A 361 -44.81 5.51 -5.55
N LYS A 362 -43.51 5.31 -5.28
CA LYS A 362 -42.98 4.87 -3.99
C LYS A 362 -42.88 6.00 -2.96
N GLY A 363 -43.14 7.25 -3.36
CA GLY A 363 -42.97 8.45 -2.53
C GLY A 363 -41.51 8.80 -2.26
N TRP A 364 -40.58 8.32 -3.09
CA TRP A 364 -39.14 8.46 -2.90
C TRP A 364 -38.54 9.71 -3.52
N THR A 365 -39.31 10.46 -4.30
CA THR A 365 -38.91 11.78 -4.81
C THR A 365 -38.80 12.84 -3.70
N ASN A 366 -39.34 12.57 -2.51
CA ASN A 366 -39.20 13.41 -1.33
C ASN A 366 -38.34 12.70 -0.28
N GLY A 367 -37.14 13.21 -0.03
CA GLY A 367 -36.24 12.71 1.01
C GLY A 367 -35.18 11.71 0.54
N LEU A 368 -35.12 11.39 -0.76
CA LEU A 368 -33.95 10.76 -1.38
C LEU A 368 -33.36 11.70 -2.44
N THR A 369 -32.04 11.64 -2.61
CA THR A 369 -31.32 12.29 -3.70
C THR A 369 -30.89 11.24 -4.71
N TRP A 370 -31.18 11.48 -5.99
CA TRP A 370 -30.82 10.59 -7.09
C TRP A 370 -29.77 11.24 -7.98
N TYR A 371 -28.61 10.61 -8.03
CA TYR A 371 -27.51 11.00 -8.90
C TYR A 371 -27.48 10.08 -10.12
N GLN A 372 -27.20 10.66 -11.28
CA GLN A 372 -27.10 9.96 -12.55
C GLN A 372 -25.69 10.13 -13.12
N HIS A 373 -24.93 9.04 -13.06
CA HIS A 373 -23.68 8.92 -13.79
C HIS A 373 -23.93 8.85 -15.29
N ILE A 374 -23.16 9.58 -16.10
CA ILE A 374 -23.25 9.55 -17.55
C ILE A 374 -22.09 8.72 -18.10
N ARG A 375 -20.86 9.14 -17.78
CA ARG A 375 -19.63 8.53 -18.26
C ARG A 375 -18.48 8.86 -17.33
N ASP A 376 -17.83 7.81 -16.87
CA ASP A 376 -16.66 7.91 -16.01
C ASP A 376 -15.47 8.53 -16.77
N GLU A 377 -14.77 9.44 -16.10
CA GLU A 377 -13.52 10.08 -16.50
C GLU A 377 -13.45 10.53 -17.98
N PRO A 378 -14.19 11.57 -18.37
CA PRO A 378 -14.11 12.10 -19.73
C PRO A 378 -12.70 12.66 -20.02
N GLY A 379 -11.96 11.99 -20.90
CA GLY A 379 -10.55 12.33 -21.17
C GLY A 379 -10.26 13.09 -22.49
N THR A 380 -11.22 13.18 -23.40
CA THR A 380 -11.03 13.86 -24.70
C THR A 380 -12.20 14.78 -25.05
N ALA A 381 -11.99 15.67 -26.04
CA ALA A 381 -13.03 16.61 -26.48
C ALA A 381 -14.30 15.90 -26.96
N ASP A 382 -14.18 14.83 -27.74
CA ASP A 382 -15.33 14.06 -28.24
C ASP A 382 -16.11 13.40 -27.12
N VAL A 383 -15.39 12.90 -26.12
CA VAL A 383 -15.95 12.29 -24.92
C VAL A 383 -16.70 13.32 -24.07
N ARG A 384 -16.09 14.49 -23.83
CA ARG A 384 -16.75 15.62 -23.15
C ARG A 384 -17.98 16.08 -23.91
N ASN A 385 -17.93 16.16 -25.24
CA ASN A 385 -19.05 16.62 -26.05
C ASN A 385 -20.24 15.63 -25.96
N LEU A 386 -19.97 14.32 -25.95
CA LEU A 386 -20.99 13.30 -25.67
C LEU A 386 -21.60 13.48 -24.28
N TRP A 387 -20.74 13.61 -23.26
CA TRP A 387 -21.16 13.85 -21.89
C TRP A 387 -22.09 15.08 -21.81
N THR A 388 -21.67 16.18 -22.44
CA THR A 388 -22.41 17.45 -22.46
C THR A 388 -23.78 17.31 -23.14
N TYR A 389 -23.84 16.60 -24.26
CA TYR A 389 -25.10 16.35 -24.95
C TYR A 389 -26.09 15.59 -24.06
N VAL A 390 -25.63 14.51 -23.43
CA VAL A 390 -26.46 13.67 -22.56
C VAL A 390 -26.88 14.43 -21.32
N ALA A 391 -25.98 15.17 -20.67
CA ALA A 391 -26.28 15.98 -19.50
C ALA A 391 -27.34 17.04 -19.81
N ARG A 392 -27.21 17.74 -20.95
CA ARG A 392 -28.24 18.67 -21.44
C ARG A 392 -29.58 17.98 -21.65
N LYS A 393 -29.58 16.77 -22.21
CA LYS A 393 -30.81 16.00 -22.43
C LYS A 393 -31.47 15.58 -21.11
N ILE A 394 -30.69 15.14 -20.13
CA ILE A 394 -31.18 14.82 -18.78
C ILE A 394 -31.85 16.04 -18.15
N GLN A 395 -31.24 17.23 -18.23
CA GLN A 395 -31.83 18.46 -17.72
C GLN A 395 -33.15 18.85 -18.40
N GLN A 396 -33.25 18.62 -19.71
CA GLN A 396 -34.51 18.79 -20.45
C GLN A 396 -35.58 17.82 -19.97
N ILE A 397 -35.23 16.54 -19.78
CA ILE A 397 -36.15 15.50 -19.27
C ILE A 397 -36.60 15.85 -17.85
N ASN A 398 -35.68 16.20 -16.95
CA ASN A 398 -35.96 16.65 -15.59
C ASN A 398 -37.03 17.76 -15.59
N SER A 399 -36.84 18.78 -16.44
CA SER A 399 -37.78 19.89 -16.58
C SER A 399 -39.16 19.49 -17.11
N GLN A 400 -39.23 18.44 -17.96
CA GLN A 400 -40.48 17.97 -18.56
C GLN A 400 -41.32 17.13 -17.61
N ILE A 401 -40.67 16.26 -16.82
CA ILE A 401 -41.36 15.29 -15.96
C ILE A 401 -41.39 15.70 -14.48
N GLY A 402 -40.66 16.75 -14.11
CA GLY A 402 -40.51 17.20 -12.73
C GLY A 402 -39.55 16.32 -11.90
N ALA A 403 -38.56 15.73 -12.55
CA ALA A 403 -37.50 14.96 -11.89
C ALA A 403 -36.34 15.86 -11.42
N ASP A 404 -35.53 15.34 -10.50
CA ASP A 404 -34.29 15.95 -10.01
C ASP A 404 -33.15 14.92 -10.09
N PHE A 405 -32.92 14.35 -11.27
CA PHE A 405 -31.75 13.48 -11.50
C PHE A 405 -30.51 14.34 -11.65
N ARG A 406 -29.63 14.32 -10.65
CA ARG A 406 -28.42 15.15 -10.60
C ARG A 406 -27.30 14.52 -11.40
N THR A 407 -26.82 15.22 -12.43
CA THR A 407 -25.68 14.77 -13.23
C THR A 407 -24.38 14.87 -12.44
N MET A 408 -23.57 13.82 -12.51
CA MET A 408 -22.26 13.77 -11.86
C MET A 408 -21.37 12.76 -12.58
N ASP A 409 -20.06 13.00 -12.63
CA ASP A 409 -19.05 12.00 -12.97
C ASP A 409 -17.67 12.48 -12.48
N ALA A 410 -16.74 11.53 -12.30
CA ALA A 410 -15.35 11.83 -11.97
C ALA A 410 -14.66 12.62 -13.10
N ASP A 411 -13.92 13.68 -12.76
CA ASP A 411 -13.23 14.54 -13.72
C ASP A 411 -11.71 14.67 -13.38
N PRO A 412 -10.87 13.72 -13.82
CA PRO A 412 -9.47 13.63 -13.43
C PRO A 412 -8.60 14.79 -13.90
N ASP A 413 -8.99 15.42 -15.01
CA ASP A 413 -8.22 16.48 -15.66
C ASP A 413 -8.94 17.83 -15.65
N GLY A 414 -10.16 17.89 -15.15
CA GLY A 414 -10.99 19.10 -15.14
C GLY A 414 -11.45 19.50 -16.53
N ILE A 415 -11.78 18.54 -17.39
CA ILE A 415 -12.24 18.79 -18.76
C ILE A 415 -13.70 19.29 -18.77
N LEU A 416 -14.49 18.96 -17.76
CA LEU A 416 -15.90 19.36 -17.65
C LEU A 416 -16.05 20.84 -17.29
N LEU A 417 -14.98 21.51 -16.84
CA LEU A 417 -14.93 22.98 -16.65
C LEU A 417 -14.95 23.80 -17.96
N ASP A 418 -15.44 23.24 -19.06
CA ASP A 418 -15.74 23.92 -20.33
C ASP A 418 -17.07 24.69 -20.22
N ASP A 419 -17.12 25.92 -20.75
CA ASP A 419 -18.30 26.80 -20.64
C ASP A 419 -19.57 26.20 -21.27
N ARG A 420 -19.44 25.30 -22.25
CA ARG A 420 -20.59 24.60 -22.84
C ARG A 420 -21.12 23.47 -21.95
N THR A 421 -20.32 23.02 -20.99
CA THR A 421 -20.59 21.87 -20.12
C THR A 421 -21.12 22.30 -18.75
N LYS A 422 -20.53 23.36 -18.16
CA LYS A 422 -20.88 23.89 -16.82
C LYS A 422 -22.38 24.00 -16.52
N PRO A 423 -23.25 24.46 -17.44
CA PRO A 423 -24.68 24.60 -17.15
C PRO A 423 -25.42 23.29 -16.89
N TYR A 424 -24.79 22.15 -17.22
CA TYR A 424 -25.41 20.83 -17.16
C TYR A 424 -24.73 19.90 -16.15
N VAL A 425 -23.80 20.40 -15.32
CA VAL A 425 -23.15 19.65 -14.23
C VAL A 425 -23.82 20.05 -12.92
N ASP A 426 -24.52 19.12 -12.27
CA ASP A 426 -25.13 19.41 -10.95
C ASP A 426 -24.14 19.20 -9.80
N THR A 427 -23.29 18.17 -9.91
CA THR A 427 -22.28 17.81 -8.92
C THR A 427 -20.90 17.68 -9.57
N TRP A 428 -19.99 18.55 -9.17
CA TRP A 428 -18.59 18.50 -9.60
C TRP A 428 -17.81 17.48 -8.79
N VAL A 429 -17.08 16.59 -9.46
CA VAL A 429 -16.27 15.55 -8.79
C VAL A 429 -14.85 15.52 -9.37
N PRO A 430 -14.04 16.58 -9.19
CA PRO A 430 -12.63 16.57 -9.58
C PRO A 430 -11.77 15.63 -8.74
N LEU A 431 -10.73 15.09 -9.36
CA LEU A 431 -9.66 14.40 -8.64
C LEU A 431 -8.89 15.42 -7.80
N THR A 432 -8.45 15.08 -6.58
CA THR A 432 -7.76 16.03 -5.69
C THR A 432 -6.67 16.88 -6.39
N PRO A 433 -5.74 16.32 -7.21
CA PRO A 433 -4.75 17.13 -7.90
C PRO A 433 -5.35 18.08 -8.95
N ALA A 434 -6.43 17.70 -9.63
CA ALA A 434 -7.12 18.58 -10.58
C ALA A 434 -7.92 19.67 -9.86
N PHE A 435 -8.56 19.33 -8.74
CA PHE A 435 -9.19 20.29 -7.84
C PHE A 435 -8.17 21.35 -7.42
N GLU A 436 -7.00 20.95 -6.93
CA GLU A 436 -5.95 21.89 -6.51
C GLU A 436 -5.44 22.76 -7.66
N ARG A 437 -5.13 22.16 -8.83
CA ARG A 437 -4.66 22.92 -10.01
C ARG A 437 -5.68 23.93 -10.53
N LYS A 438 -6.98 23.63 -10.42
CA LYS A 438 -8.09 24.43 -10.99
C LYS A 438 -9.03 24.96 -9.91
N LYS A 439 -8.56 25.12 -8.67
CA LYS A 439 -9.38 25.42 -7.48
C LYS A 439 -10.33 26.60 -7.69
N ALA A 440 -9.84 27.71 -8.22
CA ALA A 440 -10.64 28.91 -8.48
C ALA A 440 -11.84 28.64 -9.41
N GLY A 441 -11.68 27.78 -10.42
CA GLY A 441 -12.74 27.40 -11.35
C GLY A 441 -13.87 26.62 -10.65
N TYR A 442 -13.50 25.60 -9.88
CA TYR A 442 -14.47 24.81 -9.10
C TYR A 442 -15.14 25.62 -8.00
N LYS A 443 -14.39 26.46 -7.27
CA LYS A 443 -14.96 27.35 -6.24
C LYS A 443 -15.93 28.37 -6.82
N ALA A 444 -15.70 28.85 -8.05
CA ALA A 444 -16.67 29.70 -8.73
C ALA A 444 -17.99 28.97 -9.04
N GLN A 445 -17.93 27.68 -9.39
CA GLN A 445 -19.13 26.86 -9.59
C GLN A 445 -19.85 26.57 -8.27
N GLN A 446 -19.09 26.26 -7.21
CA GLN A 446 -19.63 26.08 -5.87
C GLN A 446 -20.34 27.35 -5.37
N ALA A 447 -19.73 28.53 -5.57
CA ALA A 447 -20.34 29.82 -5.25
C ALA A 447 -21.58 30.14 -6.10
N ALA A 448 -21.71 29.54 -7.30
CA ALA A 448 -22.90 29.62 -8.13
C ALA A 448 -24.03 28.66 -7.68
N GLY A 449 -23.83 27.92 -6.58
CA GLY A 449 -24.82 27.04 -5.97
C GLY A 449 -24.76 25.59 -6.44
N GLN A 450 -23.77 25.21 -7.26
CA GLN A 450 -23.54 23.81 -7.65
C GLN A 450 -22.85 23.04 -6.52
N GLU A 451 -23.10 21.73 -6.46
CA GLU A 451 -22.49 20.85 -5.48
C GLU A 451 -21.03 20.56 -5.89
N LEU A 452 -20.08 20.63 -4.94
CA LEU A 452 -18.67 20.37 -5.20
C LEU A 452 -18.17 19.28 -4.27
N TRP A 453 -17.75 18.17 -4.86
CA TRP A 453 -17.09 17.06 -4.19
C TRP A 453 -15.63 17.00 -4.63
N VAL A 454 -14.87 16.09 -4.02
CA VAL A 454 -13.53 15.70 -4.49
C VAL A 454 -13.44 14.18 -4.45
N TYR A 455 -12.74 13.58 -5.41
CA TYR A 455 -12.47 12.15 -5.35
C TYR A 455 -11.00 11.81 -5.22
N THR A 456 -10.79 10.65 -4.61
CA THR A 456 -9.49 9.98 -4.47
C THR A 456 -9.52 8.64 -5.19
N CYS A 457 -8.40 8.27 -5.81
CA CYS A 457 -8.13 6.98 -6.41
C CYS A 457 -6.62 6.70 -6.41
N GLU A 458 -6.18 5.62 -7.06
CA GLU A 458 -4.78 5.18 -7.18
C GLU A 458 -3.82 6.25 -7.72
N VAL A 459 -4.33 7.30 -8.37
CA VAL A 459 -3.53 8.39 -8.95
C VAL A 459 -3.21 9.49 -7.90
N ASN A 460 -3.85 9.48 -6.72
CA ASN A 460 -3.55 10.38 -5.59
C ASN A 460 -2.53 9.72 -4.65
N THR A 461 -1.29 9.64 -5.09
CA THR A 461 -0.25 8.91 -4.35
C THR A 461 0.44 9.79 -3.32
N PRO A 462 1.16 9.19 -2.33
CA PRO A 462 1.90 9.97 -1.35
C PRO A 462 2.73 11.06 -2.06
N PRO A 463 2.68 12.32 -1.58
CA PRO A 463 2.16 12.75 -0.28
C PRO A 463 0.66 13.11 -0.21
N TRP A 464 -0.17 12.90 -1.23
CA TRP A 464 -1.61 13.21 -1.13
C TRP A 464 -2.31 12.41 -0.03
N LEU A 465 -3.27 13.04 0.65
CA LEU A 465 -4.15 12.37 1.61
C LEU A 465 -5.02 11.35 0.85
N ASN A 466 -4.86 10.07 1.20
CA ASN A 466 -5.59 8.95 0.63
C ASN A 466 -5.62 7.78 1.63
N ARG A 467 -5.99 6.57 1.17
CA ARG A 467 -6.31 5.41 2.01
C ARG A 467 -5.64 4.11 1.57
N PHE A 468 -4.38 4.18 1.13
CA PHE A 468 -3.64 2.98 0.73
C PHE A 468 -3.01 2.27 1.93
N TRP A 469 -2.69 0.99 1.77
CA TRP A 469 -1.89 0.24 2.74
C TRP A 469 -0.50 0.82 2.97
N THR A 470 0.05 1.45 1.94
CA THR A 470 1.40 2.03 1.95
C THR A 470 1.45 3.41 2.59
N GLN A 471 0.28 3.96 3.00
CA GLN A 471 0.15 5.25 3.66
C GLN A 471 -0.08 5.09 5.17
N PRO A 472 0.35 6.08 5.98
CA PRO A 472 -0.03 6.13 7.40
C PRO A 472 -1.55 6.07 7.56
N THR A 473 -2.07 5.26 8.47
CA THR A 473 -3.53 5.11 8.69
C THR A 473 -4.24 6.46 8.90
N MET A 474 -3.59 7.40 9.58
CA MET A 474 -4.08 8.76 9.83
C MET A 474 -4.37 9.60 8.57
N THR A 475 -3.82 9.25 7.40
CA THR A 475 -4.11 10.02 6.17
C THR A 475 -5.58 9.91 5.77
N GLY A 476 -6.20 8.76 6.02
CA GLY A 476 -7.63 8.55 5.79
C GLY A 476 -8.52 9.38 6.71
N ARG A 477 -8.04 9.69 7.92
CA ARG A 477 -8.72 10.59 8.87
C ARG A 477 -8.57 12.06 8.46
N MET A 478 -7.33 12.49 8.23
CA MET A 478 -7.01 13.88 7.85
C MET A 478 -7.57 14.27 6.48
N LEU A 479 -7.82 13.31 5.58
CA LEU A 479 -8.55 13.56 4.33
C LEU A 479 -9.82 14.36 4.59
N PHE A 480 -10.64 13.95 5.56
CA PHE A 480 -11.92 14.62 5.84
C PHE A 480 -11.74 15.97 6.55
N TRP A 481 -10.63 16.20 7.25
CA TRP A 481 -10.30 17.51 7.81
C TRP A 481 -9.99 18.50 6.69
N ASP A 482 -9.19 18.09 5.70
CA ASP A 482 -8.88 18.90 4.52
C ASP A 482 -10.13 19.23 3.70
N LEU A 483 -10.99 18.23 3.48
CA LEU A 483 -12.26 18.42 2.78
C LEU A 483 -13.21 19.39 3.52
N GLU A 484 -13.21 19.39 4.85
CA GLU A 484 -13.98 20.37 5.65
C GLU A 484 -13.44 21.79 5.50
N ARG A 485 -12.11 21.96 5.57
CA ARG A 485 -11.45 23.25 5.37
C ARG A 485 -11.74 23.80 3.99
N GLU A 486 -11.65 22.96 2.97
CA GLU A 486 -12.04 23.31 1.61
C GLU A 486 -13.55 23.60 1.49
N GLY A 487 -14.37 23.11 2.43
CA GLY A 487 -15.81 23.34 2.42
C GLY A 487 -16.51 22.60 1.28
N VAL A 488 -15.98 21.45 0.86
CA VAL A 488 -16.65 20.59 -0.12
C VAL A 488 -17.79 19.81 0.53
N GLN A 489 -18.82 19.46 -0.24
CA GLN A 489 -20.04 18.80 0.26
C GLN A 489 -20.01 17.27 0.14
N GLY A 490 -18.96 16.70 -0.45
CA GLY A 490 -18.86 15.25 -0.55
C GLY A 490 -17.50 14.74 -0.99
N HIS A 491 -17.36 13.43 -0.85
CA HIS A 491 -16.18 12.67 -1.24
C HIS A 491 -16.59 11.44 -2.02
N LEU A 492 -15.92 11.18 -3.14
CA LEU A 492 -16.05 9.94 -3.89
C LEU A 492 -14.76 9.12 -3.78
N HIS A 493 -14.90 7.81 -3.64
CA HIS A 493 -13.86 6.87 -4.03
C HIS A 493 -14.47 5.71 -4.81
N TRP A 494 -13.80 5.29 -5.88
CA TRP A 494 -14.34 4.32 -6.85
C TRP A 494 -14.58 2.90 -6.31
N ALA A 495 -14.21 2.56 -5.06
CA ALA A 495 -14.32 1.17 -4.60
C ALA A 495 -14.43 0.96 -3.09
N TRP A 496 -15.59 0.54 -2.61
CA TRP A 496 -15.73 -0.02 -1.27
C TRP A 496 -15.22 -1.48 -1.21
N ASN A 497 -15.63 -2.30 -2.18
CA ASN A 497 -15.45 -3.75 -2.19
C ASN A 497 -15.14 -4.35 -3.59
N ALA A 498 -14.37 -3.67 -4.44
CA ALA A 498 -14.00 -4.17 -5.77
C ALA A 498 -12.92 -5.27 -5.71
N TRP A 499 -13.20 -6.37 -4.98
CA TRP A 499 -12.24 -7.42 -4.63
C TRP A 499 -11.63 -8.19 -5.81
N TYR A 500 -12.25 -8.14 -6.99
CA TYR A 500 -11.86 -8.88 -8.19
C TYR A 500 -10.89 -8.12 -9.11
N VAL A 501 -10.68 -6.82 -8.89
CA VAL A 501 -9.78 -5.99 -9.71
C VAL A 501 -8.29 -6.30 -9.40
N GLY A 502 -8.03 -7.18 -8.42
CA GLY A 502 -6.70 -7.56 -7.98
C GLY A 502 -6.25 -6.77 -6.74
N PRO A 503 -5.05 -7.02 -6.20
CA PRO A 503 -4.56 -6.44 -4.97
C PRO A 503 -4.09 -5.00 -5.18
N TRP A 504 -4.96 -4.10 -5.65
CA TRP A 504 -4.65 -2.67 -5.68
C TRP A 504 -4.73 -2.18 -4.23
N LYS A 505 -3.56 -2.16 -3.59
CA LYS A 505 -3.27 -2.28 -2.15
C LYS A 505 -3.97 -1.25 -1.27
N GLY A 506 -5.26 -1.47 -1.05
CA GLY A 506 -6.14 -0.58 -0.32
C GLY A 506 -6.88 0.44 -1.18
N ASP A 507 -6.67 0.46 -2.49
CA ASP A 507 -7.40 1.29 -3.45
C ASP A 507 -8.74 0.64 -3.84
N SER A 508 -8.67 -0.55 -4.45
CA SER A 508 -9.85 -1.30 -4.95
C SER A 508 -10.76 -1.86 -3.84
N TYR A 509 -10.37 -1.77 -2.58
CA TYR A 509 -11.25 -2.10 -1.46
C TYR A 509 -10.75 -1.54 -0.13
N ILE A 510 -11.72 -1.25 0.74
CA ILE A 510 -11.49 -0.82 2.12
C ILE A 510 -12.07 -1.82 3.14
N VAL A 511 -12.84 -2.81 2.67
CA VAL A 511 -13.37 -3.92 3.46
C VAL A 511 -12.94 -5.26 2.88
N TYR A 512 -13.06 -6.33 3.65
CA TYR A 512 -12.74 -7.70 3.23
C TYR A 512 -13.96 -8.62 3.38
N PRO A 513 -14.12 -9.65 2.54
CA PRO A 513 -15.24 -10.57 2.66
C PRO A 513 -15.15 -11.39 3.96
N ASP A 514 -16.29 -11.59 4.63
CA ASP A 514 -16.44 -12.54 5.73
C ASP A 514 -17.58 -13.51 5.45
N ARG A 515 -17.28 -14.45 4.54
CA ARG A 515 -18.21 -15.47 4.07
C ARG A 515 -18.83 -16.29 5.20
N ALA A 516 -18.05 -16.62 6.23
CA ALA A 516 -18.50 -17.47 7.32
C ALA A 516 -19.63 -16.83 8.14
N ASN A 517 -19.62 -15.50 8.23
CA ASN A 517 -20.58 -14.74 9.02
C ASN A 517 -21.57 -13.92 8.17
N LEU A 518 -21.54 -14.07 6.83
CA LEU A 518 -22.36 -13.30 5.88
C LEU A 518 -22.30 -11.77 6.12
N THR A 519 -21.08 -11.25 6.35
CA THR A 519 -20.80 -9.82 6.55
C THR A 519 -19.43 -9.49 5.96
N VAL A 520 -18.90 -8.30 6.25
CA VAL A 520 -17.53 -7.90 5.93
C VAL A 520 -16.65 -7.78 7.18
N LYS A 521 -15.35 -7.98 7.00
CA LYS A 521 -14.33 -7.51 7.95
C LYS A 521 -14.04 -6.04 7.63
N SER A 522 -13.98 -5.21 8.67
CA SER A 522 -13.52 -3.82 8.57
C SER A 522 -12.00 -3.78 8.30
N SER A 523 -11.43 -2.59 8.19
CA SER A 523 -10.00 -2.37 8.08
C SER A 523 -9.56 -1.20 8.96
N LEU A 524 -8.27 -1.15 9.34
CA LEU A 524 -7.70 0.01 10.05
C LEU A 524 -8.01 1.32 9.32
N ARG A 525 -7.92 1.31 7.98
CA ARG A 525 -8.19 2.48 7.13
C ARG A 525 -9.65 2.91 7.15
N LEU A 526 -10.59 1.95 7.17
CA LEU A 526 -12.01 2.26 7.26
C LEU A 526 -12.38 2.83 8.65
N GLU A 527 -11.74 2.37 9.72
CA GLU A 527 -11.92 2.97 11.05
C GLU A 527 -11.43 4.43 11.05
N ALA A 528 -10.23 4.70 10.54
CA ALA A 528 -9.72 6.08 10.42
C ALA A 528 -10.58 6.98 9.53
N HIS A 529 -11.17 6.43 8.45
CA HIS A 529 -12.17 7.16 7.65
C HIS A 529 -13.39 7.57 8.47
N ARG A 530 -13.92 6.66 9.30
CA ARG A 530 -15.06 6.99 10.17
C ARG A 530 -14.68 8.08 11.16
N ASP A 531 -13.53 7.96 11.81
CA ASP A 531 -13.05 8.94 12.78
C ASP A 531 -12.92 10.33 12.10
N GLY A 532 -12.40 10.40 10.86
CA GLY A 532 -12.32 11.63 10.07
C GLY A 532 -13.68 12.21 9.66
N LEU A 533 -14.64 11.34 9.31
CA LEU A 533 -16.02 11.76 9.00
C LEU A 533 -16.75 12.27 10.25
N GLU A 534 -16.48 11.73 11.43
CA GLU A 534 -17.03 12.22 12.70
C GLU A 534 -16.40 13.56 13.11
N ASP A 535 -15.09 13.71 12.90
CA ASP A 535 -14.39 14.99 13.04
C ASP A 535 -14.93 16.06 12.08
N TYR A 536 -15.25 15.71 10.82
CA TYR A 536 -15.88 16.63 9.86
C TYR A 536 -17.19 17.21 10.43
N GLU A 537 -18.00 16.38 11.10
CA GLU A 537 -19.24 16.84 11.74
C GLU A 537 -18.97 17.78 12.91
N LEU A 538 -17.96 17.48 13.73
CA LEU A 538 -17.55 18.31 14.85
C LEU A 538 -17.00 19.66 14.38
N LEU A 539 -16.18 19.66 13.32
CA LEU A 539 -15.70 20.87 12.65
C LEU A 539 -16.88 21.69 12.12
N ASN A 540 -17.87 21.07 11.48
CA ASN A 540 -19.08 21.76 11.03
C ASN A 540 -19.91 22.35 12.18
N ILE A 541 -20.02 21.65 13.31
CA ILE A 541 -20.67 22.18 14.52
C ILE A 541 -19.90 23.37 15.06
N LEU A 542 -18.57 23.28 15.14
CA LEU A 542 -17.70 24.35 15.63
C LEU A 542 -17.75 25.57 14.70
N LYS A 543 -17.67 25.38 13.39
CA LYS A 543 -17.65 26.43 12.36
C LYS A 543 -18.88 27.32 12.38
N LYS A 544 -20.04 26.80 12.78
CA LYS A 544 -21.27 27.60 12.99
C LYS A 544 -21.12 28.64 14.10
N ARG A 545 -20.21 28.43 15.06
CA ARG A 545 -19.98 29.31 16.21
C ARG A 545 -18.66 30.07 16.12
N ASP A 546 -17.60 29.39 15.69
CA ASP A 546 -16.24 29.91 15.64
C ASP A 546 -15.52 29.35 14.40
N PRO A 547 -15.76 29.94 13.21
CA PRO A 547 -15.17 29.46 11.96
C PRO A 547 -13.65 29.60 11.94
N ALA A 548 -13.10 30.65 12.56
CA ALA A 548 -11.66 30.87 12.63
C ALA A 548 -10.97 29.79 13.46
N LEU A 549 -11.56 29.39 14.60
CA LEU A 549 -10.99 28.30 15.39
C LEU A 549 -11.08 26.95 14.68
N ALA A 550 -12.18 26.66 13.96
CA ALA A 550 -12.29 25.44 13.18
C ALA A 550 -11.18 25.33 12.12
N GLU A 551 -10.95 26.41 11.37
CA GLU A 551 -9.88 26.52 10.37
C GLU A 551 -8.50 26.35 11.01
N GLN A 552 -8.22 27.05 12.11
CA GLN A 552 -6.92 26.96 12.81
C GLN A 552 -6.62 25.56 13.36
N ILE A 553 -7.63 24.79 13.77
CA ILE A 553 -7.43 23.39 14.20
C ILE A 553 -6.94 22.55 13.02
N VAL A 554 -7.58 22.67 11.86
CA VAL A 554 -7.16 21.94 10.65
C VAL A 554 -5.78 22.40 10.18
N ASP A 555 -5.53 23.70 10.16
CA ASP A 555 -4.24 24.28 9.75
C ASP A 555 -3.08 23.85 10.65
N SER A 556 -3.36 23.51 11.91
CA SER A 556 -2.37 22.98 12.83
C SER A 556 -1.94 21.54 12.52
N ALA A 557 -2.73 20.80 11.72
CA ALA A 557 -2.47 19.44 11.29
C ALA A 557 -2.08 19.34 9.80
N ILE A 558 -2.61 20.22 8.95
CA ILE A 558 -2.47 20.20 7.50
C ILE A 558 -2.18 21.63 7.02
N SER A 559 -1.12 21.86 6.25
CA SER A 559 -0.79 23.20 5.71
C SER A 559 -1.93 23.75 4.85
N PRO A 560 -2.34 25.01 5.06
CA PRO A 560 -3.28 25.70 4.18
C PRO A 560 -2.70 26.06 2.81
N GLU A 561 -1.38 26.12 2.68
CA GLU A 561 -0.71 26.43 1.41
C GLU A 561 -0.64 25.23 0.46
N ASP A 562 -0.56 24.01 1.00
CA ASP A 562 -0.50 22.80 0.19
C ASP A 562 -0.91 21.55 1.02
N PRO A 563 -2.04 20.89 0.72
CA PRO A 563 -2.63 19.81 1.52
C PRO A 563 -1.82 18.51 1.52
N ARG A 564 -0.72 18.45 0.76
CA ARG A 564 0.28 17.37 0.82
C ARG A 564 1.22 17.50 2.02
N ARG A 565 1.02 18.50 2.86
CA ARG A 565 1.89 18.87 3.97
C ARG A 565 1.09 18.71 5.25
N TYR A 566 1.31 17.62 5.98
CA TYR A 566 0.55 17.30 7.17
C TYR A 566 1.37 16.56 8.22
N THR A 567 0.88 16.60 9.45
CA THR A 567 1.50 15.90 10.59
C THR A 567 1.53 14.39 10.39
N LEU A 568 2.64 13.76 10.82
CA LEU A 568 2.79 12.30 10.90
C LEU A 568 2.82 11.81 12.36
N ASP A 569 2.29 12.60 13.29
CA ASP A 569 2.25 12.29 14.71
C ASP A 569 0.83 11.84 15.14
N PRO A 570 0.61 10.52 15.33
CA PRO A 570 -0.68 9.98 15.82
C PRO A 570 -1.11 10.61 17.15
N ALA A 571 -0.18 10.84 18.08
CA ALA A 571 -0.50 11.32 19.42
C ALA A 571 -0.93 12.80 19.40
N TYR A 572 -0.37 13.57 18.47
CA TYR A 572 -0.79 14.94 18.23
C TYR A 572 -2.19 14.99 17.60
N LEU A 573 -2.49 14.12 16.63
CA LEU A 573 -3.83 14.03 16.05
C LEU A 573 -4.89 13.65 17.10
N ASP A 574 -4.60 12.67 17.97
CA ASP A 574 -5.46 12.32 19.12
C ASP A 574 -5.68 13.52 20.06
N THR A 575 -4.64 14.33 20.26
CA THR A 575 -4.70 15.55 21.09
C THR A 575 -5.58 16.63 20.45
N LEU A 576 -5.45 16.83 19.14
CA LEU A 576 -6.26 17.79 18.38
C LEU A 576 -7.72 17.36 18.31
N HIS A 577 -8.01 16.08 18.12
CA HIS A 577 -9.38 15.56 18.20
C HIS A 577 -10.00 15.85 19.57
N GLY A 578 -9.30 15.55 20.67
CA GLY A 578 -9.78 15.87 22.02
C GLY A 578 -9.99 17.37 22.25
N TYR A 579 -9.17 18.22 21.62
CA TYR A 579 -9.36 19.67 21.61
C TYR A 579 -10.62 20.07 20.80
N LEU A 580 -10.80 19.51 19.61
CA LEU A 580 -11.95 19.72 18.73
C LEU A 580 -13.27 19.34 19.40
N VAL A 581 -13.37 18.17 20.02
CA VAL A 581 -14.58 17.73 20.75
C VAL A 581 -14.97 18.74 21.83
N ARG A 582 -13.99 19.19 22.63
CA ARG A 582 -14.21 20.19 23.70
C ARG A 582 -14.60 21.54 23.14
N ALA A 583 -13.93 21.97 22.07
CA ALA A 583 -14.26 23.20 21.37
C ALA A 583 -15.68 23.11 20.84
N ALA A 584 -16.06 22.09 20.08
CA ALA A 584 -17.40 21.89 19.56
C ALA A 584 -18.47 21.90 20.68
N ALA A 585 -18.18 21.33 21.85
CA ALA A 585 -19.03 21.36 23.05
C ALA A 585 -19.21 22.76 23.70
N GLY A 586 -18.49 23.78 23.23
CA GLY A 586 -18.57 25.15 23.73
C GLY A 586 -17.71 25.41 24.97
N GLU A 587 -16.73 24.56 25.25
CA GLU A 587 -15.80 24.76 26.35
C GLU A 587 -14.74 25.83 26.03
N THR A 588 -14.22 26.47 27.08
CA THR A 588 -13.00 27.28 26.95
C THR A 588 -11.79 26.36 26.85
N VAL A 589 -11.19 26.27 25.65
CA VAL A 589 -10.13 25.31 25.33
C VAL A 589 -8.70 25.87 25.38
N GLY A 590 -8.53 27.19 25.43
CA GLY A 590 -7.21 27.83 25.48
C GLY A 590 -6.57 27.96 24.10
N ALA A 591 -5.24 28.00 24.04
CA ALA A 591 -4.49 27.99 22.78
C ALA A 591 -4.48 26.58 22.18
N ILE A 592 -4.37 26.50 20.85
CA ILE A 592 -4.24 25.22 20.14
C ILE A 592 -2.98 24.50 20.62
N PRO A 593 -3.07 23.21 20.99
CA PRO A 593 -1.93 22.40 21.38
C PRO A 593 -0.82 22.49 20.33
N GLN A 594 0.42 22.58 20.77
CA GLN A 594 1.57 22.52 19.86
C GLN A 594 2.05 21.07 19.77
N PRO A 595 2.51 20.62 18.58
CA PRO A 595 3.07 19.29 18.44
C PRO A 595 4.35 19.17 19.28
N THR A 596 4.52 18.05 19.98
CA THR A 596 5.77 17.76 20.73
C THR A 596 6.77 16.94 19.90
N SER A 597 6.49 16.79 18.60
CA SER A 597 7.14 15.86 17.70
C SER A 597 8.18 16.54 16.82
N PRO A 598 9.27 15.84 16.42
CA PRO A 598 10.29 16.37 15.51
C PRO A 598 9.79 16.71 14.10
N TYR A 599 8.49 16.51 13.82
CA TYR A 599 7.80 16.91 12.59
C TYR A 599 7.09 18.29 12.72
N GLU A 600 7.49 19.09 13.72
CA GLU A 600 6.97 20.45 13.97
C GLU A 600 7.08 21.34 12.72
N GLY A 601 5.93 21.83 12.24
CA GLY A 601 5.87 22.92 11.25
C GLY A 601 6.33 22.58 9.83
N GLN A 602 6.30 21.31 9.41
CA GLN A 602 6.71 20.94 8.05
C GLN A 602 5.63 20.13 7.34
N ASP A 603 5.36 20.55 6.11
CA ASP A 603 5.48 19.71 4.91
C ASP A 603 5.86 18.29 5.26
N ILE A 604 5.12 17.30 4.73
CA ILE A 604 5.73 15.99 4.57
C ILE A 604 7.10 16.29 3.97
N PRO A 605 8.21 16.01 4.67
CA PRO A 605 9.51 16.27 4.11
C PRO A 605 9.44 15.56 2.78
N ARG A 606 9.53 16.30 1.67
CA ARG A 606 9.51 15.66 0.36
C ARG A 606 10.69 14.72 0.44
N THR A 607 10.42 13.43 0.55
CA THR A 607 11.49 12.48 0.78
C THR A 607 11.66 11.65 -0.44
N PHE A 608 12.90 11.37 -0.80
CA PHE A 608 13.22 10.26 -1.68
C PHE A 608 13.93 9.18 -0.88
N LEU A 609 13.68 7.94 -1.27
CA LEU A 609 14.40 6.80 -0.75
C LEU A 609 15.62 6.59 -1.62
N LEU A 610 16.74 6.23 -0.99
CA LEU A 610 17.97 5.85 -1.65
C LEU A 610 18.28 4.41 -1.26
N ASP A 611 18.44 3.57 -2.27
CA ASP A 611 18.73 2.16 -2.10
C ASP A 611 20.18 1.93 -1.65
N ASN A 612 20.46 0.85 -0.92
CA ASN A 612 21.82 0.49 -0.55
C ASN A 612 22.74 0.27 -1.75
N THR A 613 22.22 -0.05 -2.94
CA THR A 613 23.03 -0.26 -4.16
C THR A 613 23.28 1.02 -4.95
N ASP A 614 22.75 2.16 -4.51
CA ASP A 614 22.97 3.42 -5.19
C ASP A 614 24.46 3.79 -5.24
N ASP A 615 24.93 4.18 -6.42
CA ASP A 615 26.33 4.45 -6.72
C ASP A 615 26.86 5.72 -6.05
N THR A 616 25.97 6.57 -5.51
CA THR A 616 26.33 7.72 -4.69
C THR A 616 26.69 7.35 -3.24
N ILE A 617 26.41 6.11 -2.81
CA ILE A 617 26.83 5.61 -1.50
C ILE A 617 28.25 5.03 -1.61
N THR A 618 29.16 5.58 -0.81
CA THR A 618 30.53 5.08 -0.73
C THR A 618 30.69 4.08 0.41
N TYR A 619 31.17 2.88 0.09
CA TYR A 619 31.49 1.85 1.06
C TYR A 619 33.01 1.66 1.20
N SER A 620 33.49 1.44 2.42
CA SER A 620 34.86 0.97 2.64
C SER A 620 35.02 -0.49 2.19
N ALA A 621 36.26 -0.95 2.04
CA ALA A 621 36.53 -2.38 1.87
C ALA A 621 35.83 -3.21 2.96
N GLY A 622 35.21 -4.33 2.57
CA GLY A 622 34.53 -5.26 3.49
C GLY A 622 33.01 -5.09 3.62
N TRP A 623 32.38 -4.19 2.86
CA TRP A 623 30.94 -4.24 2.59
C TRP A 623 30.67 -4.99 1.30
N ALA A 624 29.59 -5.77 1.25
CA ALA A 624 29.18 -6.48 0.04
C ALA A 624 27.66 -6.58 -0.09
N PRO A 625 27.10 -6.45 -1.30
CA PRO A 625 25.66 -6.51 -1.54
C PRO A 625 25.12 -7.94 -1.38
N ARG A 626 23.89 -8.08 -0.88
CA ARG A 626 23.18 -9.36 -0.68
C ARG A 626 21.72 -9.19 -1.07
N GLN A 627 21.15 -10.18 -1.76
CA GLN A 627 19.73 -10.18 -2.09
C GLN A 627 18.90 -10.50 -0.83
N ARG A 628 17.86 -9.72 -0.58
CA ARG A 628 16.96 -9.82 0.58
C ARG A 628 15.56 -9.44 0.15
N GLN A 629 14.67 -10.42 0.03
CA GLN A 629 13.32 -10.24 -0.51
C GLN A 629 12.54 -9.08 0.12
N SER A 630 12.67 -8.87 1.44
CA SER A 630 11.89 -7.87 2.18
C SER A 630 12.65 -6.57 2.48
N ALA A 631 13.87 -6.43 1.96
CA ALA A 631 14.62 -5.19 2.01
C ALA A 631 14.10 -4.19 0.97
N TYR A 632 14.41 -2.90 1.11
CA TYR A 632 14.09 -1.92 0.08
C TYR A 632 14.76 -2.34 -1.24
N LEU A 633 13.95 -2.39 -2.31
CA LEU A 633 14.32 -2.89 -3.64
C LEU A 633 15.04 -4.25 -3.67
N GLY A 634 14.84 -5.07 -2.64
CA GLY A 634 15.24 -6.47 -2.64
C GLY A 634 16.71 -6.74 -2.27
N SER A 635 17.44 -5.78 -1.67
CA SER A 635 18.84 -6.00 -1.31
C SER A 635 19.31 -5.26 -0.05
N VAL A 636 20.43 -5.69 0.52
CA VAL A 636 21.16 -4.99 1.60
C VAL A 636 22.67 -5.04 1.33
N HIS A 637 23.42 -4.09 1.88
CA HIS A 637 24.88 -4.18 1.98
C HIS A 637 25.26 -4.71 3.37
N ILE A 638 26.04 -5.80 3.40
CA ILE A 638 26.49 -6.44 4.65
C ILE A 638 27.94 -6.11 4.95
N SER A 639 28.23 -5.81 6.22
CA SER A 639 29.58 -5.73 6.79
C SER A 639 29.70 -6.64 8.01
N THR A 640 30.84 -7.30 8.19
CA THR A 640 31.09 -8.21 9.33
C THR A 640 32.29 -7.81 10.19
N ALA A 641 33.03 -6.78 9.77
CA ALA A 641 34.26 -6.35 10.43
C ALA A 641 34.10 -4.97 11.08
N THR A 642 34.65 -4.85 12.29
CA THR A 642 34.72 -3.59 13.02
C THR A 642 35.48 -2.54 12.21
N GLY A 643 34.97 -1.31 12.17
CA GLY A 643 35.61 -0.18 11.51
C GLY A 643 35.22 0.03 10.05
N ASN A 644 34.53 -0.93 9.43
CA ASN A 644 33.97 -0.77 8.08
C ASN A 644 32.93 0.36 8.06
N LYS A 645 32.94 1.18 7.00
CA LYS A 645 32.14 2.40 6.87
C LYS A 645 31.28 2.45 5.62
N ALA A 646 30.11 3.06 5.74
CA ALA A 646 29.26 3.49 4.62
C ALA A 646 28.99 4.99 4.76
N THR A 647 29.12 5.75 3.68
CA THR A 647 29.01 7.22 3.71
C THR A 647 28.23 7.73 2.51
N TYR A 648 27.42 8.76 2.73
CA TYR A 648 26.57 9.34 1.70
C TYR A 648 26.46 10.86 1.87
N GLU A 649 26.56 11.59 0.77
CA GLU A 649 26.34 13.05 0.72
C GLU A 649 24.95 13.35 0.16
N PHE A 650 24.16 14.14 0.86
CA PHE A 650 22.79 14.48 0.48
C PHE A 650 22.54 15.98 0.55
N ASP A 651 21.61 16.47 -0.26
CA ASP A 651 21.11 17.84 -0.17
C ASP A 651 19.69 17.80 0.42
N GLY A 652 19.47 18.44 1.57
CA GLY A 652 18.18 18.39 2.24
C GLY A 652 18.16 19.02 3.63
N THR A 653 17.16 18.63 4.43
CA THR A 653 16.87 19.10 5.79
C THR A 653 16.88 17.97 6.81
N GLY A 654 17.16 16.74 6.38
CA GLY A 654 17.18 15.57 7.24
C GLY A 654 17.48 14.27 6.50
N ILE A 655 17.75 13.21 7.26
CA ILE A 655 18.03 11.87 6.76
C ILE A 655 17.63 10.78 7.76
N ASP A 656 17.07 9.68 7.26
CA ASP A 656 16.86 8.43 7.99
C ASP A 656 17.77 7.33 7.43
N ALA A 657 18.18 6.36 8.24
CA ALA A 657 18.93 5.18 7.81
C ALA A 657 18.21 3.88 8.18
N PHE A 658 18.15 2.94 7.22
CA PHE A 658 17.46 1.67 7.32
C PHE A 658 18.44 0.50 7.47
N PHE A 659 18.08 -0.47 8.30
CA PHE A 659 18.86 -1.67 8.55
C PHE A 659 17.95 -2.88 8.77
N GLU A 660 18.48 -4.09 8.54
CA GLU A 660 17.91 -5.28 9.17
C GLU A 660 18.34 -5.38 10.63
N LYS A 661 17.47 -5.94 11.46
CA LYS A 661 17.80 -6.33 12.84
C LYS A 661 17.51 -7.81 13.03
N ASN A 662 18.44 -8.57 13.61
CA ASN A 662 18.24 -9.99 13.89
C ASN A 662 19.24 -10.47 14.96
N ALA A 663 19.30 -11.78 15.19
CA ALA A 663 20.13 -12.34 16.26
C ALA A 663 21.64 -12.31 15.94
N THR A 664 22.03 -12.12 14.67
CA THR A 664 23.43 -12.08 14.20
C THR A 664 23.98 -10.67 14.11
N THR A 665 23.12 -9.64 14.08
CA THR A 665 23.54 -8.25 13.90
C THR A 665 24.15 -7.61 15.15
N GLY A 666 25.13 -6.73 14.93
CA GLY A 666 25.90 -6.02 15.97
C GLY A 666 25.53 -4.54 16.11
N LYS A 667 26.45 -3.76 16.68
CA LYS A 667 26.26 -2.32 16.87
C LYS A 667 26.86 -1.49 15.75
N VAL A 668 26.21 -0.36 15.45
CA VAL A 668 26.71 0.67 14.55
C VAL A 668 26.83 2.01 15.27
N SER A 669 27.74 2.86 14.82
CA SER A 669 27.70 4.29 15.10
C SER A 669 27.26 5.05 13.87
N VAL A 670 26.35 6.00 14.04
CA VAL A 670 25.87 6.88 12.96
C VAL A 670 26.12 8.34 13.35
N SER A 671 26.70 9.13 12.44
CA SER A 671 26.92 10.57 12.61
C SER A 671 26.58 11.35 11.35
N VAL A 672 26.10 12.59 11.51
CA VAL A 672 25.84 13.54 10.42
C VAL A 672 26.76 14.75 10.60
N ASP A 673 27.40 15.19 9.52
CA ASP A 673 28.32 16.34 9.45
C ASP A 673 29.46 16.32 10.47
N GLY A 674 29.95 15.12 10.82
CA GLY A 674 30.99 14.95 11.84
C GLY A 674 30.53 15.30 13.27
N GLY A 675 29.22 15.46 13.49
CA GLY A 675 28.63 15.67 14.81
C GLY A 675 28.71 14.43 15.73
N PRO A 676 28.16 14.53 16.95
CA PRO A 676 28.19 13.42 17.91
C PRO A 676 27.59 12.14 17.35
N ALA A 677 28.33 11.04 17.45
CA ALA A 677 27.90 9.74 16.98
C ALA A 677 26.80 9.15 17.89
N THR A 678 25.75 8.61 17.27
CA THR A 678 24.71 7.82 17.95
C THR A 678 25.04 6.35 17.80
N VAL A 679 25.20 5.64 18.92
CA VAL A 679 25.41 4.19 18.92
C VAL A 679 24.06 3.49 18.92
N ILE A 680 23.87 2.58 17.96
CA ILE A 680 22.63 1.85 17.76
C ILE A 680 22.92 0.36 17.82
N ASP A 681 22.15 -0.37 18.63
CA ASP A 681 22.18 -1.82 18.70
C ASP A 681 21.20 -2.41 17.70
N LEU A 682 21.72 -3.13 16.70
CA LEU A 682 20.90 -3.79 15.68
C LEU A 682 20.51 -5.20 16.09
N TYR A 683 20.91 -5.71 17.26
CA TYR A 683 20.48 -7.02 17.72
C TYR A 683 18.96 -7.08 17.96
N GLU A 684 18.35 -8.19 17.57
CA GLU A 684 16.99 -8.56 17.93
C GLU A 684 16.80 -10.09 17.92
N ALA A 685 15.96 -10.64 18.79
CA ALA A 685 15.71 -12.08 18.83
C ALA A 685 14.95 -12.62 17.60
N VAL A 686 14.14 -11.77 16.96
CA VAL A 686 13.35 -12.04 15.76
C VAL A 686 13.84 -11.13 14.64
N GLN A 687 13.96 -11.67 13.42
CA GLN A 687 14.40 -10.90 12.27
C GLN A 687 13.39 -9.78 11.90
N TYR A 688 13.92 -8.58 11.66
CA TYR A 688 13.24 -7.42 11.07
C TYR A 688 13.97 -7.07 9.79
N ASP A 689 13.29 -7.22 8.65
CA ASP A 689 13.90 -7.06 7.33
C ASP A 689 14.12 -5.60 6.91
N ARG A 690 13.43 -4.66 7.56
CA ARG A 690 13.66 -3.21 7.37
C ARG A 690 13.25 -2.40 8.58
N PHE A 691 14.20 -1.70 9.18
CA PHE A 691 14.01 -0.91 10.39
C PHE A 691 14.71 0.45 10.28
N THR A 692 13.99 1.55 10.49
CA THR A 692 14.61 2.88 10.64
C THR A 692 15.36 2.93 11.97
N ALA A 693 16.65 2.61 11.94
CA ALA A 693 17.49 2.57 13.14
C ALA A 693 17.96 3.97 13.56
N TYR A 694 18.04 4.90 12.61
CA TYR A 694 18.49 6.27 12.82
C TYR A 694 17.60 7.27 12.07
N ARG A 695 17.38 8.43 12.68
CA ARG A 695 16.70 9.58 12.08
C ARG A 695 17.34 10.87 12.58
N LYS A 696 17.61 11.80 11.66
CA LYS A 696 18.05 13.17 11.93
C LYS A 696 17.23 14.14 11.10
N THR A 697 16.48 15.03 11.75
CA THR A 697 15.69 16.09 11.11
C THR A 697 16.16 17.48 11.57
N GLY A 698 15.62 18.53 10.97
CA GLY A 698 15.88 19.92 11.35
C GLY A 698 17.29 20.40 10.99
N LEU A 699 17.92 19.81 9.98
CA LEU A 699 19.15 20.32 9.39
C LEU A 699 18.85 21.57 8.56
N THR A 700 19.82 22.47 8.47
CA THR A 700 19.73 23.65 7.61
C THR A 700 19.65 23.22 6.15
N PRO A 701 18.71 23.72 5.32
CA PRO A 701 18.65 23.37 3.91
C PRO A 701 20.02 23.46 3.22
N GLY A 702 20.48 22.35 2.66
CA GLY A 702 21.74 22.28 1.92
C GLY A 702 22.42 20.92 1.97
N LYS A 703 23.70 20.90 1.58
CA LYS A 703 24.51 19.68 1.54
C LYS A 703 24.98 19.22 2.91
N HIS A 704 24.84 17.93 3.16
CA HIS A 704 25.18 17.23 4.39
C HIS A 704 25.86 15.89 4.09
N ARG A 705 26.52 15.31 5.09
CA ARG A 705 27.17 13.99 4.98
C ARG A 705 26.80 13.10 6.16
N ILE A 706 26.28 11.92 5.87
CA ILE A 706 26.07 10.84 6.86
C ILE A 706 27.21 9.82 6.80
N GLU A 707 27.60 9.30 7.96
CA GLU A 707 28.57 8.21 8.12
C GLU A 707 28.03 7.14 9.08
N ILE A 708 28.04 5.89 8.62
CA ILE A 708 27.73 4.68 9.39
C ILE A 708 29.02 3.90 9.57
N THR A 709 29.34 3.46 10.79
CA THR A 709 30.50 2.61 11.09
C THR A 709 30.08 1.37 11.86
N ASN A 710 30.51 0.18 11.42
CA ASN A 710 30.35 -1.05 12.20
C ASN A 710 31.27 -1.02 13.43
N LEU A 711 30.71 -1.24 14.62
CA LEU A 711 31.46 -1.16 15.88
C LEU A 711 31.91 -2.52 16.41
N GLU A 712 31.47 -3.62 15.80
CA GLU A 712 31.71 -4.97 16.29
C GLU A 712 32.10 -5.93 15.15
N ASN A 713 32.75 -7.04 15.48
CA ASN A 713 32.98 -8.14 14.54
C ASN A 713 31.73 -9.01 14.40
N LYS A 714 30.62 -8.36 14.05
CA LYS A 714 29.29 -8.91 13.86
C LYS A 714 28.67 -8.32 12.60
N GLU A 715 27.62 -8.95 12.10
CA GLU A 715 26.94 -8.48 10.90
C GLU A 715 26.30 -7.09 11.13
N VAL A 716 26.38 -6.26 10.11
CA VAL A 716 25.57 -5.07 9.92
C VAL A 716 24.97 -5.20 8.55
N ARG A 717 23.65 -5.09 8.44
CA ARG A 717 22.91 -5.25 7.20
C ARG A 717 22.20 -3.94 6.90
N PHE A 718 22.80 -3.14 6.03
CA PHE A 718 22.35 -1.78 5.70
C PHE A 718 21.51 -1.79 4.43
N ASP A 719 20.33 -1.19 4.51
CA ASP A 719 19.26 -1.31 3.50
C ASP A 719 19.09 0.00 2.69
N GLY A 720 19.32 1.16 3.29
CA GLY A 720 19.31 2.42 2.52
C GLY A 720 19.07 3.66 3.36
N PHE A 721 18.75 4.76 2.69
CA PHE A 721 18.44 6.04 3.31
C PHE A 721 17.08 6.60 2.89
N ARG A 722 16.54 7.49 3.71
CA ARG A 722 15.49 8.43 3.31
C ARG A 722 16.01 9.83 3.48
N VAL A 723 16.11 10.60 2.40
CA VAL A 723 16.52 12.00 2.46
C VAL A 723 15.28 12.87 2.59
N HIS A 724 15.33 13.88 3.45
CA HIS A 724 14.27 14.87 3.64
C HIS A 724 14.66 16.11 2.86
N LEU A 725 13.88 16.54 1.88
CA LEU A 725 14.18 17.70 1.04
C LEU A 725 13.65 19.00 1.68
N ALA A 726 14.28 20.12 1.34
CA ALA A 726 13.82 21.45 1.70
C ALA A 726 12.55 21.86 0.91
N PRO A 727 11.72 22.76 1.45
CA PRO A 727 10.58 23.32 0.70
C PRO A 727 11.02 23.93 -0.64
N GLY A 728 10.36 23.51 -1.72
CA GLY A 728 10.67 23.97 -3.09
C GLY A 728 11.90 23.32 -3.74
N GLN A 729 12.66 22.49 -3.01
CA GLN A 729 13.77 21.73 -3.57
C GLN A 729 13.23 20.68 -4.57
N GLN A 730 13.81 20.68 -5.77
CA GLN A 730 13.55 19.66 -6.78
C GLN A 730 14.45 18.45 -6.53
N HIS A 731 13.92 17.25 -6.79
CA HIS A 731 14.69 16.01 -6.85
C HIS A 731 14.76 15.59 -8.31
N PHE A 732 15.97 15.28 -8.75
CA PHE A 732 16.25 14.84 -10.11
C PHE A 732 16.61 13.37 -10.06
N ASP A 733 15.91 12.56 -10.86
CA ASP A 733 16.07 11.12 -10.89
C ASP A 733 16.66 10.72 -12.24
N ALA A 734 17.94 10.34 -12.24
CA ALA A 734 18.62 9.86 -13.43
C ALA A 734 18.35 8.38 -13.71
N THR A 735 17.49 7.70 -12.95
CA THR A 735 17.20 6.29 -13.23
C THR A 735 16.41 6.09 -14.51
N LEU A 736 16.52 4.89 -15.09
CA LEU A 736 15.58 4.44 -16.10
C LEU A 736 14.36 3.91 -15.35
N LYS A 737 13.19 4.37 -15.77
CA LYS A 737 11.90 3.81 -15.37
C LYS A 737 11.71 2.40 -15.93
N ASP A 738 12.17 2.18 -17.16
CA ASP A 738 12.08 0.88 -17.84
C ASP A 738 13.24 0.70 -18.84
N LEU A 739 13.64 -0.55 -19.06
CA LEU A 739 14.55 -0.96 -20.13
C LEU A 739 13.99 -2.23 -20.76
N LYS A 740 13.17 -2.06 -21.80
CA LYS A 740 12.61 -3.20 -22.52
C LYS A 740 13.65 -3.77 -23.49
N LEU A 741 13.83 -5.09 -23.43
CA LEU A 741 14.61 -5.85 -24.41
C LEU A 741 13.68 -6.72 -25.27
N THR A 742 13.92 -6.77 -26.58
CA THR A 742 13.28 -7.73 -27.50
C THR A 742 14.31 -8.58 -28.23
N ASN A 743 13.89 -9.76 -28.72
CA ASN A 743 14.75 -10.82 -29.26
C ASN A 743 15.61 -11.52 -28.19
N VAL A 744 15.14 -11.51 -26.94
CA VAL A 744 15.65 -12.30 -25.82
C VAL A 744 14.48 -13.09 -25.23
N ALA A 745 14.77 -14.24 -24.61
CA ALA A 745 13.74 -15.10 -24.04
C ALA A 745 13.02 -14.43 -22.87
N GLU A 746 13.77 -13.81 -21.97
CA GLU A 746 13.24 -13.11 -20.80
C GLU A 746 14.25 -12.08 -20.28
N PHE A 747 13.75 -10.96 -19.76
CA PHE A 747 14.54 -9.95 -19.08
C PHE A 747 13.66 -9.17 -18.10
N THR A 748 14.10 -9.07 -16.85
CA THR A 748 13.49 -8.20 -15.84
C THR A 748 14.48 -7.10 -15.50
N PHE A 749 14.07 -5.85 -15.69
CA PHE A 749 14.91 -4.69 -15.43
C PHE A 749 14.75 -4.18 -14.00
N GLU A 750 15.88 -3.88 -13.35
CA GLU A 750 15.93 -3.26 -12.03
C GLU A 750 16.61 -1.89 -12.11
N GLY A 751 15.82 -0.81 -12.20
CA GLY A 751 16.33 0.56 -12.44
C GLY A 751 17.22 1.15 -11.35
N HIS A 752 17.18 0.60 -10.14
CA HIS A 752 18.09 0.99 -9.06
C HIS A 752 19.51 0.45 -9.26
N ARG A 753 19.68 -0.60 -10.07
CA ARG A 753 20.94 -1.30 -10.25
C ARG A 753 21.64 -0.90 -11.54
N GLY A 754 22.95 -0.63 -11.44
CA GLY A 754 23.79 -0.18 -12.56
C GLY A 754 24.37 -1.30 -13.43
N ASP A 755 24.25 -2.57 -13.06
CA ASP A 755 24.77 -3.69 -13.83
C ASP A 755 23.65 -4.68 -14.15
N HIS A 756 23.63 -5.27 -15.35
CA HIS A 756 22.66 -6.28 -15.76
C HIS A 756 23.34 -7.30 -16.65
N ALA A 757 23.03 -8.58 -16.50
CA ALA A 757 23.57 -9.63 -17.34
C ALA A 757 22.49 -10.67 -17.67
N LEU A 758 22.42 -11.09 -18.94
CA LEU A 758 21.53 -12.16 -19.36
C LEU A 758 22.16 -13.02 -20.46
N LEU A 759 21.74 -14.29 -20.47
CA LEU A 759 22.06 -15.21 -21.54
C LEU A 759 21.23 -14.89 -22.78
N VAL A 760 21.84 -15.07 -23.95
CA VAL A 760 21.18 -14.87 -25.24
C VAL A 760 21.32 -16.14 -26.08
N ASP A 761 20.22 -16.50 -26.76
CA ASP A 761 20.16 -17.65 -27.65
C ASP A 761 21.23 -17.60 -28.74
N GLN A 762 21.76 -18.78 -29.09
CA GLN A 762 22.81 -18.92 -30.12
C GLN A 762 22.39 -18.34 -31.49
N GLY A 763 21.10 -18.37 -31.81
CA GLY A 763 20.55 -17.84 -33.06
C GLY A 763 20.46 -16.31 -33.12
N THR A 764 20.59 -15.60 -31.99
CA THR A 764 20.36 -14.16 -31.95
C THR A 764 21.55 -13.39 -32.50
N SER A 765 21.31 -12.59 -33.54
CA SER A 765 22.30 -11.68 -34.14
C SER A 765 22.18 -10.25 -33.64
N SER A 766 21.00 -9.86 -33.13
CA SER A 766 20.74 -8.51 -32.61
C SER A 766 19.67 -8.53 -31.52
N VAL A 767 19.80 -7.60 -30.58
CA VAL A 767 18.83 -7.33 -29.52
C VAL A 767 18.39 -5.88 -29.65
N SER A 768 17.10 -5.61 -29.47
CA SER A 768 16.58 -4.24 -29.47
C SER A 768 16.38 -3.76 -28.04
N LEU A 769 16.83 -2.55 -27.73
CA LEU A 769 16.69 -1.91 -26.43
C LEU A 769 15.74 -0.71 -26.55
N THR A 770 14.80 -0.58 -25.62
CA THR A 770 13.94 0.61 -25.49
C THR A 770 14.06 1.17 -24.07
N PRO A 771 15.03 2.06 -23.81
CA PRO A 771 15.18 2.72 -22.53
C PRO A 771 14.14 3.84 -22.33
N THR A 772 13.55 3.91 -21.14
CA THR A 772 12.59 4.95 -20.75
C THR A 772 13.08 5.65 -19.48
N LEU A 773 13.24 6.97 -19.50
CA LEU A 773 13.68 7.76 -18.35
C LEU A 773 12.60 7.87 -17.27
N ALA A 774 13.02 7.90 -16.00
CA ALA A 774 12.18 8.32 -14.88
C ALA A 774 11.90 9.84 -14.95
N ASP A 775 12.93 10.66 -15.16
CA ASP A 775 12.79 12.08 -15.47
C ASP A 775 12.67 12.31 -16.99
N ALA A 776 11.44 12.57 -17.46
CA ALA A 776 11.15 12.78 -18.88
C ALA A 776 11.88 13.99 -19.50
N GLY A 777 12.42 14.91 -18.69
CA GLY A 777 13.24 16.05 -19.14
C GLY A 777 14.72 15.72 -19.40
N GLY A 778 15.15 14.49 -19.10
CA GLY A 778 16.54 14.05 -19.20
C GLY A 778 17.02 13.64 -20.61
N THR A 779 18.21 13.03 -20.67
CA THR A 779 18.82 12.50 -21.91
C THR A 779 19.36 11.09 -21.72
N ILE A 780 19.40 10.31 -22.82
CA ILE A 780 19.90 8.93 -22.85
C ILE A 780 20.98 8.81 -23.91
N THR A 781 22.06 8.09 -23.60
CA THR A 781 23.02 7.60 -24.59
C THR A 781 23.23 6.10 -24.44
N VAL A 782 23.25 5.37 -25.55
CA VAL A 782 23.61 3.94 -25.62
C VAL A 782 24.92 3.82 -26.40
N ASP A 783 25.95 3.27 -25.76
CA ASP A 783 27.35 3.25 -26.23
C ASP A 783 27.82 4.64 -26.73
N GLY A 784 27.40 5.70 -26.02
CA GLY A 784 27.69 7.09 -26.37
C GLY A 784 26.84 7.69 -27.49
N GLY A 785 26.02 6.91 -28.20
CA GLY A 785 25.05 7.39 -29.19
C GLY A 785 23.76 7.89 -28.54
N ALA A 786 23.30 9.09 -28.90
CA ALA A 786 22.08 9.67 -28.33
C ALA A 786 20.83 8.88 -28.75
N VAL A 787 19.95 8.58 -27.78
CA VAL A 787 18.69 7.87 -27.99
C VAL A 787 17.55 8.71 -27.39
N ALA A 788 16.46 8.88 -28.14
CA ALA A 788 15.29 9.59 -27.62
C ALA A 788 14.58 8.74 -26.56
N ASN A 789 13.97 9.39 -25.56
CA ASN A 789 13.24 8.70 -24.50
C ASN A 789 12.14 7.80 -25.08
N GLY A 790 12.16 6.49 -24.75
CA GLY A 790 11.22 5.50 -25.27
C GLY A 790 11.46 5.07 -26.73
N ALA A 791 12.56 5.51 -27.36
CA ALA A 791 12.93 5.05 -28.70
C ALA A 791 13.70 3.73 -28.65
N THR A 792 13.54 2.92 -29.70
CA THR A 792 14.23 1.63 -29.84
C THR A 792 15.57 1.79 -30.55
N VAL A 793 16.60 1.12 -30.04
CA VAL A 793 17.93 1.00 -30.67
C VAL A 793 18.33 -0.48 -30.77
N ASP A 794 18.88 -0.89 -31.91
CA ASP A 794 19.37 -2.26 -32.12
C ASP A 794 20.87 -2.35 -31.86
N VAL A 795 21.28 -3.35 -31.07
CA VAL A 795 22.67 -3.72 -30.84
C VAL A 795 22.97 -5.07 -31.46
N ASN A 796 24.12 -5.17 -32.12
CA ASN A 796 24.59 -6.45 -32.66
C ASN A 796 25.14 -7.32 -31.53
N VAL A 797 24.85 -8.62 -31.60
CA VAL A 797 25.30 -9.63 -30.62
C VAL A 797 26.21 -10.64 -31.31
N ALA A 798 27.48 -10.65 -30.91
CA ALA A 798 28.47 -11.62 -31.35
C ALA A 798 28.72 -12.69 -30.26
N ASP A 799 29.37 -13.80 -30.61
CA ASP A 799 29.71 -14.86 -29.66
C ASP A 799 30.72 -14.32 -28.64
N GLY A 800 30.33 -14.26 -27.37
CA GLY A 800 31.08 -13.62 -26.29
C GLY A 800 30.20 -12.84 -25.31
N LYS A 801 30.86 -12.06 -24.45
CA LYS A 801 30.23 -11.12 -23.50
C LYS A 801 30.13 -9.74 -24.15
N ASN A 802 28.97 -9.38 -24.69
CA ASN A 802 28.74 -8.10 -25.36
C ASN A 802 28.30 -7.07 -24.31
N LYS A 803 29.18 -6.13 -23.96
CA LYS A 803 28.92 -5.08 -22.96
C LYS A 803 28.41 -3.81 -23.64
N ILE A 804 27.25 -3.36 -23.18
CA ILE A 804 26.54 -2.17 -23.65
C ILE A 804 26.47 -1.17 -22.49
N GLU A 805 26.92 0.05 -22.74
CA GLU A 805 26.82 1.14 -21.77
C GLU A 805 25.57 1.99 -22.06
N ILE A 806 24.69 2.15 -21.08
CA ILE A 806 23.55 3.06 -21.16
C ILE A 806 23.77 4.14 -20.12
N ARG A 807 24.02 5.37 -20.57
CA ARG A 807 24.17 6.53 -19.69
C ARG A 807 22.94 7.41 -19.78
N THR A 808 22.51 7.88 -18.63
CA THR A 808 21.33 8.73 -18.43
C THR A 808 21.73 9.98 -17.68
N LEU A 809 21.05 11.08 -17.98
CA LEU A 809 21.22 12.37 -17.31
C LEU A 809 19.82 12.92 -17.03
N ALA A 810 19.55 13.33 -15.79
CA ALA A 810 18.27 13.94 -15.43
C ALA A 810 18.13 15.35 -16.04
N GLY A 811 16.95 15.96 -15.89
CA GLY A 811 16.63 17.28 -16.46
C GLY A 811 17.47 18.44 -15.91
N ASP A 812 18.21 18.23 -14.82
CA ASP A 812 19.18 19.21 -14.28
C ASP A 812 20.51 19.28 -15.05
N GLY A 813 20.77 18.30 -15.92
CA GLY A 813 22.02 18.20 -16.64
C GLY A 813 23.24 17.80 -15.80
N GLN A 814 23.05 17.40 -14.53
CA GLN A 814 24.14 17.07 -13.61
C GLN A 814 23.99 15.66 -13.02
N THR A 815 22.77 15.32 -12.56
CA THR A 815 22.49 14.02 -11.97
C THR A 815 22.51 12.96 -13.06
N ALA A 816 23.39 11.97 -12.95
CA ALA A 816 23.63 10.97 -13.98
C ALA A 816 23.63 9.55 -13.40
N LYS A 817 23.23 8.58 -14.21
CA LYS A 817 23.34 7.15 -13.89
C LYS A 817 23.85 6.37 -15.09
N VAL A 818 24.64 5.34 -14.83
CA VAL A 818 25.21 4.46 -15.86
C VAL A 818 24.74 3.03 -15.60
N TYR A 819 24.26 2.38 -16.66
CA TYR A 819 23.92 0.96 -16.69
C TYR A 819 24.90 0.22 -17.60
N GLU A 820 25.49 -0.87 -17.14
CA GLU A 820 26.23 -1.84 -17.95
C GLU A 820 25.35 -3.07 -18.19
N LEU A 821 24.87 -3.25 -19.43
CA LEU A 821 24.14 -4.44 -19.85
C LEU A 821 25.10 -5.41 -20.56
N THR A 822 25.24 -6.62 -20.02
CA THR A 822 26.07 -7.69 -20.61
C THR A 822 25.19 -8.77 -21.24
N LEU A 823 25.22 -8.84 -22.57
CA LEU A 823 24.58 -9.91 -23.34
C LEU A 823 25.57 -11.06 -23.55
N VAL A 824 25.31 -12.20 -22.92
CA VAL A 824 26.20 -13.37 -22.96
C VAL A 824 25.71 -14.36 -24.00
N LYS A 825 26.45 -14.45 -25.10
CA LYS A 825 26.20 -15.42 -26.18
C LYS A 825 27.36 -16.41 -26.25
N GLY A 826 27.06 -17.69 -26.50
CA GLY A 826 28.06 -18.76 -26.54
C GLY A 826 28.04 -19.70 -25.32
N ALA A 827 27.30 -19.34 -24.28
CA ALA A 827 27.06 -20.18 -23.11
C ALA A 827 26.03 -21.28 -23.43
N VAL A 828 26.48 -22.36 -24.07
CA VAL A 828 25.64 -23.53 -24.39
C VAL A 828 25.96 -24.67 -23.44
N ASN A 829 24.96 -25.19 -22.73
CA ASN A 829 25.17 -26.28 -21.79
C ASN A 829 25.35 -27.65 -22.48
N THR A 830 26.50 -27.84 -23.16
CA THR A 830 26.94 -29.11 -23.74
C THR A 830 28.23 -29.58 -23.06
N ALA A 831 28.57 -30.87 -23.21
CA ALA A 831 29.78 -31.45 -22.62
C ALA A 831 31.09 -30.80 -23.12
N ASP A 832 31.07 -30.25 -24.34
CA ASP A 832 32.24 -29.60 -24.95
C ASP A 832 32.37 -28.12 -24.57
N ALA A 833 31.27 -27.44 -24.26
CA ALA A 833 31.24 -26.00 -24.00
C ALA A 833 31.16 -25.65 -22.50
N ASN A 834 30.34 -26.35 -21.72
CA ASN A 834 30.28 -26.15 -20.27
C ASN A 834 31.44 -26.89 -19.60
N ILE A 835 32.44 -26.14 -19.15
CA ILE A 835 33.68 -26.66 -18.59
C ILE A 835 33.42 -27.44 -17.30
N ALA A 836 32.39 -27.09 -16.53
CA ALA A 836 32.02 -27.79 -15.30
C ALA A 836 31.69 -29.26 -15.55
N ARG A 837 31.11 -29.61 -16.72
CA ARG A 837 30.79 -30.99 -17.11
C ARG A 837 32.00 -31.86 -17.41
N SER A 838 33.16 -31.25 -17.62
CA SER A 838 34.43 -31.96 -17.85
C SER A 838 35.18 -32.30 -16.55
N HIS A 839 34.54 -32.13 -15.38
CA HIS A 839 35.12 -32.41 -14.07
C HIS A 839 35.59 -33.87 -13.94
N SER A 840 36.66 -34.09 -13.18
CA SER A 840 37.07 -35.42 -12.72
C SER A 840 36.42 -35.80 -11.39
N ALA A 841 36.07 -34.82 -10.57
CA ALA A 841 35.27 -35.00 -9.37
C ALA A 841 34.50 -33.72 -9.02
N VAL A 842 33.36 -33.90 -8.34
CA VAL A 842 32.53 -32.82 -7.79
C VAL A 842 32.09 -33.19 -6.39
N SER A 843 32.11 -32.24 -5.46
CA SER A 843 31.65 -32.44 -4.08
C SER A 843 31.00 -31.18 -3.53
N ALA A 844 30.16 -31.34 -2.50
CA ALA A 844 29.58 -30.22 -1.77
C ALA A 844 29.54 -30.52 -0.26
N SER A 845 29.87 -29.53 0.58
CA SER A 845 29.99 -29.72 2.04
C SER A 845 28.64 -29.89 2.74
N ALA A 846 27.55 -29.43 2.12
CA ALA A 846 26.20 -29.44 2.68
C ALA A 846 25.23 -30.30 1.85
N ALA A 847 25.74 -31.34 1.20
CA ALA A 847 24.89 -32.27 0.44
C ALA A 847 23.86 -32.96 1.35
N ARG A 848 22.66 -33.16 0.81
CA ARG A 848 21.56 -33.79 1.54
C ARG A 848 21.87 -35.25 1.90
N ASP A 849 21.60 -35.63 3.15
CA ASP A 849 21.73 -37.01 3.62
C ASP A 849 20.55 -37.88 3.13
N GLY A 850 20.81 -39.15 2.80
CA GLY A 850 19.77 -40.20 2.73
C GLY A 850 19.27 -40.63 1.35
N ASP A 851 19.65 -39.96 0.25
CA ASP A 851 19.34 -40.42 -1.12
C ASP A 851 20.57 -41.02 -1.85
N GLY A 852 21.73 -41.05 -1.18
CA GLY A 852 22.99 -41.50 -1.76
C GLY A 852 23.54 -40.61 -2.87
N GLY A 853 23.06 -39.36 -2.99
CA GLY A 853 23.41 -38.43 -4.06
C GLY A 853 22.75 -38.73 -5.40
N VAL A 854 21.78 -39.65 -5.44
CA VAL A 854 21.16 -40.12 -6.70
C VAL A 854 20.21 -39.08 -7.28
N GLN A 855 19.44 -38.39 -6.45
CA GLN A 855 18.42 -37.44 -6.90
C GLN A 855 18.85 -35.99 -6.67
N TYR A 856 19.58 -35.72 -5.58
CA TYR A 856 19.94 -34.37 -5.15
C TYR A 856 21.44 -34.16 -4.91
N GLY A 857 22.28 -35.09 -5.38
CA GLY A 857 23.72 -35.09 -5.12
C GLY A 857 24.50 -34.03 -5.92
N PRO A 858 25.77 -33.77 -5.56
CA PRO A 858 26.57 -32.77 -6.24
C PRO A 858 26.78 -33.02 -7.74
N GLN A 859 26.64 -34.26 -8.20
CA GLN A 859 26.73 -34.61 -9.62
C GLN A 859 25.59 -33.99 -10.45
N LYS A 860 24.45 -33.70 -9.81
CA LYS A 860 23.24 -33.20 -10.46
C LYS A 860 23.31 -31.74 -10.90
N MET A 861 24.28 -30.98 -10.42
CA MET A 861 24.49 -29.60 -10.88
C MET A 861 25.47 -29.50 -12.06
N VAL A 862 26.00 -30.62 -12.55
CA VAL A 862 27.00 -30.65 -13.64
C VAL A 862 26.76 -31.80 -14.62
N ASP A 863 25.54 -32.36 -14.65
CA ASP A 863 25.20 -33.46 -15.56
C ASP A 863 24.63 -32.97 -16.90
N GLY A 864 24.23 -31.70 -16.97
CA GLY A 864 23.63 -31.08 -18.15
C GLY A 864 22.10 -31.28 -18.25
N GLU A 865 21.46 -31.78 -17.20
CA GLU A 865 20.01 -31.98 -17.15
C GLU A 865 19.33 -30.97 -16.22
N TYR A 866 18.76 -29.90 -16.79
CA TYR A 866 17.96 -28.88 -16.07
C TYR A 866 16.72 -29.42 -15.32
N GLY A 867 16.40 -30.71 -15.46
CA GLY A 867 15.35 -31.40 -14.70
C GLY A 867 15.84 -32.01 -13.39
N THR A 868 17.14 -31.98 -13.12
CA THR A 868 17.76 -32.46 -11.89
C THR A 868 18.44 -31.31 -11.16
N MET A 869 18.80 -31.50 -9.89
CA MET A 869 19.45 -30.45 -9.10
C MET A 869 20.30 -31.00 -7.99
N PHE A 870 21.34 -30.28 -7.62
CA PHE A 870 21.91 -30.35 -6.28
C PHE A 870 20.99 -29.63 -5.30
N ALA A 871 20.66 -30.25 -4.17
CA ALA A 871 19.96 -29.59 -3.08
C ALA A 871 20.74 -29.72 -1.78
N ALA A 872 20.88 -28.59 -1.07
CA ALA A 872 21.53 -28.57 0.23
C ALA A 872 20.67 -29.25 1.31
N LYS A 873 21.30 -29.61 2.42
CA LYS A 873 20.63 -30.15 3.60
C LYS A 873 19.59 -29.15 4.14
N GLN A 874 18.41 -29.67 4.48
CA GLN A 874 17.36 -28.86 5.08
C GLN A 874 17.74 -28.45 6.51
N GLY A 875 17.43 -27.19 6.87
CA GLY A 875 17.56 -26.67 8.24
C GLY A 875 18.89 -25.98 8.53
N TYR A 876 19.16 -24.86 7.85
CA TYR A 876 20.23 -23.93 8.24
C TYR A 876 20.03 -23.51 9.70
N THR A 877 20.92 -23.97 10.55
CA THR A 877 20.91 -23.79 12.01
C THR A 877 22.35 -23.64 12.48
N ASP A 878 22.55 -23.39 13.79
CA ASP A 878 23.87 -23.41 14.44
C ASP A 878 24.70 -24.69 14.14
N THR A 879 24.05 -25.75 13.64
CA THR A 879 24.68 -27.03 13.29
C THR A 879 25.23 -27.12 11.87
N ASN A 880 24.71 -26.33 10.92
CA ASN A 880 25.23 -26.24 9.54
C ASN A 880 25.16 -24.78 9.05
N PRO A 881 25.90 -23.85 9.69
CA PRO A 881 25.94 -22.46 9.25
C PRO A 881 26.78 -22.30 7.99
N PHE A 882 26.48 -21.28 7.19
CA PHE A 882 27.39 -20.79 6.16
C PHE A 882 28.77 -20.42 6.78
N PRO A 883 29.86 -20.50 6.01
CA PRO A 883 29.91 -20.82 4.57
C PRO A 883 29.86 -22.32 4.25
N HIS A 884 29.25 -22.66 3.12
CA HIS A 884 29.30 -23.99 2.50
C HIS A 884 30.26 -23.99 1.31
N GLU A 885 30.62 -25.17 0.80
CA GLU A 885 31.55 -25.31 -0.33
C GLU A 885 30.96 -26.21 -1.42
N ILE A 886 31.13 -25.81 -2.69
CA ILE A 886 31.06 -26.69 -3.86
C ILE A 886 32.47 -26.73 -4.46
N VAL A 887 33.02 -27.92 -4.69
CA VAL A 887 34.37 -28.10 -5.23
C VAL A 887 34.32 -28.93 -6.51
N LEU A 888 34.94 -28.40 -7.57
CA LEU A 888 35.18 -29.09 -8.84
C LEU A 888 36.68 -29.36 -9.00
N ASP A 889 37.01 -30.59 -9.40
CA ASP A 889 38.37 -31.01 -9.75
C ASP A 889 38.46 -31.29 -11.25
N TRP A 890 39.61 -31.02 -11.86
CA TRP A 890 39.95 -31.44 -13.21
C TRP A 890 41.31 -32.12 -13.26
N ASN A 891 41.43 -33.17 -14.07
CA ASN A 891 42.71 -33.84 -14.33
C ASN A 891 43.66 -32.94 -15.15
N GLU A 892 43.09 -32.19 -16.09
CA GLU A 892 43.81 -31.26 -16.96
C GLU A 892 43.44 -29.81 -16.62
N PRO A 893 44.40 -28.87 -16.68
CA PRO A 893 44.13 -27.46 -16.39
C PRO A 893 43.07 -26.86 -17.32
N LYS A 894 42.20 -26.02 -16.76
CA LYS A 894 41.11 -25.32 -17.45
C LYS A 894 41.33 -23.81 -17.45
N ALA A 895 40.61 -23.15 -18.36
CA ALA A 895 40.52 -21.70 -18.43
C ALA A 895 39.05 -21.30 -18.54
N PHE A 896 38.62 -20.32 -17.76
CA PHE A 896 37.24 -19.82 -17.75
C PHE A 896 37.19 -18.41 -17.17
N ASN A 897 36.15 -17.65 -17.54
CA ASN A 897 35.96 -16.26 -17.12
C ASN A 897 34.48 -15.87 -17.00
N THR A 898 33.59 -16.86 -17.01
CA THR A 898 32.14 -16.68 -16.91
C THR A 898 31.59 -17.83 -16.08
N LEU A 899 30.76 -17.50 -15.10
CA LEU A 899 30.07 -18.44 -14.23
C LEU A 899 28.56 -18.24 -14.37
N VAL A 900 27.82 -19.31 -14.61
CA VAL A 900 26.35 -19.28 -14.68
C VAL A 900 25.83 -20.27 -13.66
N VAL A 901 24.79 -19.88 -12.93
CA VAL A 901 24.04 -20.75 -12.04
C VAL A 901 22.59 -20.75 -12.50
N ALA A 902 22.06 -21.94 -12.75
CA ALA A 902 20.67 -22.14 -13.13
C ALA A 902 19.86 -22.66 -11.93
N THR A 903 18.67 -22.11 -11.71
CA THR A 903 17.75 -22.54 -10.65
C THR A 903 16.30 -22.22 -11.03
N ARG A 904 15.35 -23.08 -10.65
CA ARG A 904 13.92 -22.77 -10.75
C ARG A 904 13.45 -22.05 -9.50
N GLY A 905 12.65 -20.98 -9.63
CA GLY A 905 12.20 -20.19 -8.48
C GLY A 905 13.37 -19.80 -7.58
N GLY A 906 14.28 -18.97 -8.08
CA GLY A 906 15.51 -18.64 -7.38
C GLY A 906 15.32 -17.74 -6.15
N ILE A 907 14.23 -16.96 -6.07
CA ILE A 907 13.94 -16.17 -4.85
C ILE A 907 13.75 -17.07 -3.61
N PRO A 908 13.12 -18.26 -3.69
CA PRO A 908 13.04 -19.15 -2.52
C PRO A 908 14.25 -20.05 -2.28
N GLN A 909 15.13 -20.32 -3.26
CA GLN A 909 16.19 -21.33 -3.13
C GLN A 909 17.53 -21.08 -3.84
N GLY A 910 17.69 -20.00 -4.58
CA GLY A 910 18.91 -19.74 -5.35
C GLY A 910 20.06 -19.24 -4.48
N LEU A 911 21.30 -19.45 -4.94
CA LEU A 911 22.49 -18.86 -4.31
C LEU A 911 22.43 -17.33 -4.35
N THR A 912 22.97 -16.62 -3.36
CA THR A 912 22.93 -15.14 -3.37
C THR A 912 24.30 -14.51 -3.20
N ASP A 913 25.25 -15.21 -2.57
CA ASP A 913 26.61 -14.75 -2.36
C ASP A 913 27.65 -15.88 -2.31
N VAL A 914 28.66 -15.78 -3.15
CA VAL A 914 29.71 -16.80 -3.29
C VAL A 914 31.09 -16.17 -3.46
N ASP A 915 32.09 -16.68 -2.75
CA ASP A 915 33.50 -16.44 -3.11
C ASP A 915 33.98 -17.53 -4.08
N VAL A 916 34.71 -17.12 -5.11
CA VAL A 916 35.29 -18.00 -6.13
C VAL A 916 36.77 -18.16 -5.82
N GLU A 917 37.17 -19.36 -5.40
CA GLU A 917 38.56 -19.73 -5.15
C GLU A 917 39.04 -20.74 -6.20
N VAL A 918 40.29 -20.61 -6.64
CA VAL A 918 40.89 -21.51 -7.62
C VAL A 918 42.22 -22.08 -7.11
N SER A 919 42.60 -23.23 -7.63
CA SER A 919 43.90 -23.84 -7.40
C SER A 919 44.54 -24.30 -8.71
N ALA A 920 45.75 -23.81 -9.00
CA ALA A 920 46.51 -24.22 -10.18
C ALA A 920 47.33 -25.51 -9.95
N ASN A 921 47.82 -25.74 -8.72
CA ASN A 921 48.60 -26.92 -8.34
C ASN A 921 47.75 -28.03 -7.69
N GLY A 922 46.48 -27.75 -7.40
CA GLY A 922 45.55 -28.70 -6.77
C GLY A 922 45.60 -28.73 -5.24
N THR A 923 46.45 -27.92 -4.59
CA THR A 923 46.57 -27.87 -3.13
C THR A 923 46.37 -26.46 -2.58
N ASP A 924 46.95 -25.44 -3.22
CA ASP A 924 46.92 -24.07 -2.72
C ASP A 924 45.77 -23.30 -3.36
N TRP A 925 44.97 -22.62 -2.52
CA TRP A 925 43.81 -21.86 -2.94
C TRP A 925 44.12 -20.36 -3.04
N THR A 926 43.63 -19.74 -4.10
CA THR A 926 43.65 -18.28 -4.29
C THR A 926 42.24 -17.79 -4.60
N THR A 927 41.77 -16.76 -3.88
CA THR A 927 40.50 -16.11 -4.18
C THR A 927 40.59 -15.35 -5.49
N ALA A 928 39.85 -15.82 -6.50
CA ALA A 928 39.75 -15.22 -7.82
C ALA A 928 38.71 -14.09 -7.86
N ALA A 929 37.58 -14.28 -7.19
CA ALA A 929 36.55 -13.26 -7.00
C ALA A 929 35.94 -13.43 -5.61
N GLN A 930 35.60 -12.31 -4.97
CA GLN A 930 35.00 -12.30 -3.64
C GLN A 930 33.62 -11.66 -3.74
N GLY A 931 32.63 -12.22 -3.05
CA GLY A 931 31.28 -11.67 -2.98
C GLY A 931 30.52 -11.68 -4.31
N VAL A 932 30.72 -12.72 -5.12
CA VAL A 932 29.98 -12.90 -6.39
C VAL A 932 28.50 -13.05 -6.06
N ALA A 933 27.75 -12.02 -6.46
CA ALA A 933 26.33 -11.89 -6.25
C ALA A 933 25.56 -12.65 -7.32
N PHE A 934 24.62 -13.49 -6.89
CA PHE A 934 23.62 -14.10 -7.76
C PHE A 934 22.24 -13.52 -7.47
N ARG A 935 21.40 -13.43 -8.51
CA ARG A 935 20.12 -12.73 -8.47
C ARG A 935 19.04 -13.54 -9.17
N TRP A 936 17.82 -13.42 -8.65
CA TRP A 936 16.66 -14.22 -9.04
C TRP A 936 15.40 -13.37 -9.01
N THR A 937 14.47 -13.66 -9.91
CA THR A 937 13.25 -12.86 -10.11
C THR A 937 11.96 -13.65 -9.89
N HIS A 938 11.98 -14.99 -9.96
CA HIS A 938 10.79 -15.81 -9.73
C HIS A 938 10.70 -16.29 -8.28
N ASP A 939 9.52 -16.07 -7.68
CA ASP A 939 9.21 -16.41 -6.29
C ASP A 939 8.51 -17.76 -6.12
N ASP A 940 8.16 -18.45 -7.20
CA ASP A 940 7.49 -19.76 -7.22
C ASP A 940 8.21 -20.75 -8.16
N ASP A 941 8.03 -22.05 -7.93
CA ASP A 941 8.48 -23.11 -8.85
C ASP A 941 7.41 -23.31 -9.94
N ASP A 942 7.36 -22.39 -10.89
CA ASP A 942 6.46 -22.39 -12.05
C ASP A 942 6.98 -23.27 -13.22
N GLY A 943 8.11 -23.93 -13.01
CA GLY A 943 8.79 -24.75 -14.01
C GLY A 943 9.67 -23.97 -14.99
N ILE A 944 9.79 -22.65 -14.84
CA ILE A 944 10.70 -21.80 -15.61
C ILE A 944 12.10 -21.87 -14.98
N MET A 945 13.12 -22.04 -15.82
CA MET A 945 14.52 -22.03 -15.37
C MET A 945 15.05 -20.60 -15.41
N GLU A 946 15.55 -20.12 -14.29
CA GLU A 946 16.24 -18.84 -14.19
C GLU A 946 17.75 -19.05 -14.25
N TYR A 947 18.44 -18.04 -14.76
CA TYR A 947 19.90 -18.06 -14.89
C TYR A 947 20.47 -16.78 -14.30
N SER A 948 21.44 -16.93 -13.40
CA SER A 948 22.24 -15.81 -12.92
C SER A 948 23.65 -15.93 -13.45
N VAL A 949 24.13 -14.87 -14.11
CA VAL A 949 25.45 -14.82 -14.76
C VAL A 949 26.39 -13.94 -13.94
N ALA A 950 27.60 -14.42 -13.70
CA ALA A 950 28.70 -13.68 -13.11
C ALA A 950 29.89 -13.60 -14.07
N ASP A 951 30.38 -12.37 -14.29
CA ASP A 951 31.64 -12.10 -14.99
C ASP A 951 32.80 -12.35 -14.02
N LEU A 952 33.79 -13.15 -14.43
CA LEU A 952 34.97 -13.47 -13.63
C LEU A 952 36.23 -12.91 -14.30
N PRO A 953 37.32 -12.69 -13.54
CA PRO A 953 38.63 -12.47 -14.15
C PRO A 953 39.00 -13.60 -15.13
N ASP A 954 39.93 -13.33 -16.06
CA ASP A 954 40.43 -14.37 -16.96
C ASP A 954 41.27 -15.39 -16.19
N LEU A 955 40.66 -16.51 -15.80
CA LEU A 955 41.32 -17.56 -15.04
C LEU A 955 41.95 -18.57 -15.99
N GLN A 956 43.21 -18.92 -15.73
CA GLN A 956 44.03 -19.80 -16.56
C GLN A 956 44.71 -20.87 -15.70
N GLY A 957 44.93 -22.05 -16.27
CA GLY A 957 45.68 -23.12 -15.61
C GLY A 957 44.99 -23.70 -14.37
N VAL A 958 43.67 -23.57 -14.26
CA VAL A 958 42.90 -23.97 -13.07
C VAL A 958 42.71 -25.48 -13.04
N ARG A 959 43.13 -26.14 -11.95
CA ARG A 959 42.89 -27.58 -11.70
C ARG A 959 41.79 -27.83 -10.69
N LYS A 960 41.51 -26.88 -9.80
CA LYS A 960 40.36 -26.93 -8.90
C LYS A 960 39.65 -25.59 -8.81
N LEU A 961 38.34 -25.65 -8.69
CA LEU A 961 37.47 -24.52 -8.35
C LEU A 961 36.77 -24.85 -7.02
N ARG A 962 36.68 -23.86 -6.14
CA ARG A 962 35.80 -23.88 -4.98
C ARG A 962 34.89 -22.66 -5.02
N LEU A 963 33.59 -22.92 -4.97
CA LEU A 963 32.57 -21.92 -4.69
C LEU A 963 32.29 -21.98 -3.20
N LYS A 964 32.74 -20.96 -2.47
CA LYS A 964 32.46 -20.80 -1.05
C LYS A 964 31.17 -20.00 -0.91
N ILE A 965 30.07 -20.70 -0.65
CA ILE A 965 28.73 -20.14 -0.55
C ILE A 965 28.61 -19.50 0.82
N ASN A 966 28.58 -18.19 0.85
CA ASN A 966 28.44 -17.40 2.07
C ASN A 966 26.97 -17.13 2.40
N ASP A 967 26.09 -17.15 1.40
CA ASP A 967 24.65 -16.95 1.57
C ASP A 967 23.82 -17.51 0.38
N ALA A 968 22.56 -17.82 0.67
CA ALA A 968 21.56 -18.24 -0.33
C ALA A 968 20.14 -17.94 0.16
N ASN A 969 19.17 -17.97 -0.75
CA ASN A 969 17.77 -18.00 -0.38
C ASN A 969 17.40 -19.39 0.14
N TYR A 970 16.72 -19.47 1.29
CA TYR A 970 16.31 -20.74 1.88
C TYR A 970 15.05 -20.67 2.76
N THR A 971 14.45 -19.51 2.96
CA THR A 971 13.42 -19.30 3.98
C THR A 971 12.15 -20.11 3.73
N ARG A 972 11.79 -20.34 2.46
CA ARG A 972 10.57 -21.07 2.08
C ARG A 972 10.68 -22.59 2.29
N TRP A 973 11.82 -23.18 1.91
CA TRP A 973 12.00 -24.65 1.92
C TRP A 973 13.09 -25.14 2.87
N SER A 974 13.69 -24.23 3.62
CA SER A 974 14.84 -24.48 4.50
C SER A 974 16.05 -25.09 3.79
N MET A 975 16.19 -24.92 2.48
CA MET A 975 17.29 -25.40 1.63
C MET A 975 17.52 -24.44 0.45
N TYR A 976 18.75 -24.39 -0.07
CA TYR A 976 19.05 -23.84 -1.39
C TYR A 976 19.30 -24.97 -2.40
N ALA A 977 19.18 -24.67 -3.69
CA ALA A 977 19.41 -25.60 -4.79
C ALA A 977 20.24 -24.97 -5.90
N VAL A 978 20.91 -25.85 -6.67
CA VAL A 978 21.60 -25.51 -7.92
C VAL A 978 21.20 -26.56 -8.94
N TYR A 979 20.44 -26.17 -9.96
CA TYR A 979 20.02 -27.09 -11.02
C TYR A 979 21.15 -27.33 -11.99
N GLU A 980 21.88 -26.28 -12.36
CA GLU A 980 23.09 -26.42 -13.15
C GLU A 980 24.10 -25.34 -12.75
N LEU A 981 25.37 -25.74 -12.71
CA LEU A 981 26.55 -24.92 -12.55
C LEU A 981 27.33 -24.95 -13.86
N GLU A 982 27.50 -23.79 -14.50
CA GLU A 982 28.12 -23.71 -15.81
C GLU A 982 29.31 -22.76 -15.81
N LEU A 983 30.36 -23.17 -16.52
CA LEU A 983 31.61 -22.42 -16.63
C LEU A 983 31.99 -22.28 -18.09
N TYR A 984 32.26 -21.05 -18.51
CA TYR A 984 32.62 -20.73 -19.89
C TYR A 984 33.86 -19.84 -19.97
N ASN A 985 34.56 -19.94 -21.10
CA ASN A 985 35.65 -19.05 -21.46
C ASN A 985 35.24 -18.24 -22.69
N LEU A 986 34.72 -17.04 -22.45
CA LEU A 986 34.09 -16.20 -23.48
C LEU A 986 34.87 -14.89 -23.68
N PRO A 987 35.12 -14.46 -24.92
CA PRO A 987 35.78 -13.18 -25.16
C PRO A 987 34.90 -12.02 -24.68
N ALA A 988 35.51 -10.98 -24.10
CA ALA A 988 34.83 -9.72 -23.81
C ALA A 988 34.78 -8.85 -25.07
N LEU A 989 33.59 -8.33 -25.40
CA LEU A 989 33.30 -7.55 -26.59
C LEU A 989 32.62 -6.24 -26.20
N ARG A 990 32.94 -5.13 -26.89
CA ARG A 990 32.12 -3.90 -26.88
C ARG A 990 31.12 -4.01 -28.04
N SER A 991 29.84 -3.75 -27.77
CA SER A 991 28.82 -3.72 -28.82
C SER A 991 29.09 -2.58 -29.82
N ALA A 992 28.70 -2.81 -31.08
CA ALA A 992 28.64 -1.76 -32.10
C ALA A 992 27.16 -1.45 -32.37
N THR A 993 26.71 -0.23 -32.07
CA THR A 993 25.38 0.26 -32.42
C THR A 993 25.23 0.34 -33.93
N SER A 994 24.08 -0.09 -34.47
CA SER A 994 23.86 -0.22 -35.93
C SER A 994 23.73 1.11 -36.70
N SER A 995 23.88 2.28 -36.05
CA SER A 995 23.67 3.60 -36.69
C SER A 995 24.94 4.31 -37.18
N GLN A 996 26.08 3.63 -37.36
CA GLN A 996 27.20 4.17 -38.14
C GLN A 996 27.33 3.48 -39.50
N THR A 997 26.37 3.76 -40.38
CA THR A 997 26.56 3.64 -41.83
C THR A 997 26.36 5.01 -42.49
N ARG A 998 27.51 5.65 -42.77
CA ARG A 998 27.80 6.86 -43.57
C ARG A 998 27.36 8.22 -43.05
#